data_AF-A0AAJ7RPI5-F1
#
_entry.id   AF-A0AAJ7RPI5-F1
#
_cell.length_a   1.000
_cell.length_b   1.000
_cell.length_c   1.000
_cell.angle_alpha   90.00
_cell.angle_beta   90.00
_cell.angle_gamma   90.00
#
_symmetry.space_group_name_H-M   'P 1'
#
loop_
_entity.id
_entity.type
_entity.pdbx_description
1 polymer ?
#
loop_
_entity_poly.entity_id
_entity_poly.type
_entity_poly.pdbx_seq_one_letter_code
_entity_poly.pdbx_strand_id
1 'polypeptide(L)'
;MYIATKLFERIPLADLRQKTPYTCTCMRELWLMLQIFIDNLSTRSNAKTFWDHINTTLSEVSDVKNLELFSIWMIYHMALLYGYNNDGVYLDSGSARIKPNYDQVEKVLKNYVNKGGKDGERDDIDEELKVMIPLLRILISEWWQPRLQVIYFLWDCFHRRLDQPFLMQTSGPWTVSLEKKTPADILKQVKERIEGNFEQNKESSYGMFLRFLGSFLRRNYSTNDPKVWNQIKGRVYSKFSESKVKEFSEPGLYNFISLFLTLAVTTDTENVCSMMLKLLPSISKLPSNDSKKRSLIWKGNLAVVLLYNERRISYYTVTAACIPVVNAMSCCKDEATRSIMSSFVDVLGVILSNSESMNLDEYTFIDGWVDRYFLECPKNRAGPLINLMINVFKKCTYTKAESPGIERMLNAMWNFLAGRARQLVFDLLLVSQYYESVAELAFLFTLHAVHYPAMAKKHSHSAVSLFQHFSTSIMIKDIRITRAYLTLILEKEEEIKNLRVLINNFDTFIIQAWIKCSILNNDETHEQSVFLRKYVANMDQIKKVLTTVDELQEFQNGPRAIFFFIMMLMKKRALCQNQHDRAAFDEKFCLYFNNVHKWILGPITDESINSDLSVWIYRCIGTLIFCCSPMLYASPKNMLRDLIARTLLPHETEGPAYVISIAKQIFSLVILGLESLNVRADIYLQGLIRDLFARYLPLLITDTTGSRSCKISESLLKCFQDAKSEFLGLILEILSGNFIITFVQNTTHKICYLVMLLLRNVLKAGTAYKSCVIELIVTICTTRIVGCYVKVHEHHPHRQQTLDFINEVMCSCYYKENVLIRNKFQEALSRSVDKCLLTNPPQSTFEFIRVLGSISPTLARGLLPKIESYVYDAKIKGKTNIASLRHSLEKLRNSLGLVRNPDKIE
;
A
#
# COMPACT_ATOMS: atom_id res chain seq x y z
N MET A 1 6.90 64.56 44.91
CA MET A 1 6.57 64.48 43.47
C MET A 1 7.77 64.79 42.59
N TYR A 2 8.36 65.99 42.65
CA TYR A 2 9.52 66.37 41.83
C TYR A 2 10.66 65.33 41.79
N ILE A 3 11.07 64.80 42.95
CA ILE A 3 12.11 63.76 43.03
C ILE A 3 11.71 62.49 42.25
N ALA A 4 10.46 62.06 42.38
CA ALA A 4 9.96 60.88 41.68
C ALA A 4 9.95 61.08 40.15
N THR A 5 9.67 62.30 39.69
CA THR A 5 9.79 62.67 38.28
C THR A 5 11.22 62.53 37.78
N LYS A 6 12.21 63.04 38.53
CA LYS A 6 13.63 62.92 38.16
C LYS A 6 14.16 61.49 38.23
N LEU A 7 13.59 60.65 39.10
CA LEU A 7 13.87 59.21 39.09
C LEU A 7 13.29 58.54 37.85
N PHE A 8 12.02 58.81 37.53
CA PHE A 8 11.33 58.24 36.38
C PHE A 8 12.08 58.53 35.06
N GLU A 9 12.55 59.77 34.87
CA GLU A 9 13.33 60.18 33.69
C GLU A 9 14.65 59.42 33.53
N ARG A 10 15.21 58.87 34.61
CA ARG A 10 16.49 58.14 34.61
C ARG A 10 16.33 56.63 34.49
N ILE A 11 15.15 56.10 34.79
CA ILE A 11 14.90 54.66 34.79
C ILE A 11 14.55 54.21 33.36
N PRO A 12 15.27 53.22 32.79
CA PRO A 12 14.88 52.61 31.52
C PRO A 12 13.46 52.04 31.60
N LEU A 13 12.66 52.16 30.53
CA LEU A 13 11.27 51.68 30.51
C LEU A 13 11.13 50.22 31.00
N ALA A 14 12.06 49.35 30.62
CA ALA A 14 12.09 47.94 31.03
C ALA A 14 12.17 47.74 32.56
N ASP A 15 12.82 48.66 33.27
CA ASP A 15 13.07 48.56 34.72
C ASP A 15 11.98 49.22 35.57
N LEU A 16 11.12 50.06 34.96
CA LEU A 16 10.05 50.78 35.68
C LEU A 16 9.12 49.87 36.46
N ARG A 17 8.96 48.61 36.05
CA ARG A 17 8.15 47.63 36.76
C ARG A 17 8.74 47.19 38.10
N GLN A 18 10.05 47.25 38.24
CA GLN A 18 10.78 46.77 39.43
C GLN A 18 11.24 47.93 40.33
N LYS A 19 11.41 49.12 39.74
CA LYS A 19 11.84 50.32 40.46
C LYS A 19 10.64 51.08 41.03
N THR A 20 10.86 51.72 42.17
CA THR A 20 9.82 52.47 42.90
C THR A 20 10.08 53.98 42.82
N PRO A 21 9.07 54.83 43.06
CA PRO A 21 9.24 56.28 43.13
C PRO A 21 9.94 56.77 44.40
N TYR A 22 10.31 55.87 45.30
CA TYR A 22 10.96 56.18 46.56
C TYR A 22 12.48 56.07 46.42
N THR A 23 13.21 57.10 46.89
CA THR A 23 14.69 57.08 46.89
C THR A 23 15.28 56.15 47.93
N CYS A 24 14.58 55.93 49.05
CA CYS A 24 14.97 55.03 50.14
C CYS A 24 13.73 54.54 50.91
N THR A 25 13.93 53.59 51.82
CA THR A 25 12.88 53.06 52.71
C THR A 25 12.26 54.15 53.59
N CYS A 26 13.07 55.09 54.11
CA CYS A 26 12.58 56.20 54.92
C CYS A 26 11.59 57.08 54.15
N MET A 27 11.83 57.34 52.87
CA MET A 27 10.90 58.10 52.03
C MET A 27 9.60 57.33 51.77
N ARG A 28 9.68 56.01 51.60
CA ARG A 28 8.48 55.16 51.46
C ARG A 28 7.63 55.19 52.73
N GLU A 29 8.25 55.07 53.90
CA GLU A 29 7.59 55.15 55.20
C GLU A 29 6.98 56.53 55.45
N LEU A 30 7.66 57.60 55.04
CA LEU A 30 7.10 58.95 55.09
C LEU A 30 5.82 59.08 54.26
N TRP A 31 5.82 58.54 53.03
CA TRP A 31 4.61 58.51 52.20
C TRP A 31 3.48 57.68 52.83
N LEU A 32 3.81 56.55 53.46
CA LEU A 32 2.84 55.73 54.19
C LEU A 32 2.24 56.50 55.38
N MET A 33 3.07 57.13 56.22
CA MET A 33 2.60 57.93 57.35
C MET A 33 1.74 59.10 56.89
N LEU A 34 2.15 59.78 55.82
CA LEU A 34 1.37 60.87 55.23
C LEU A 34 0.01 60.37 54.71
N GLN A 35 -0.03 59.21 54.06
CA GLN A 35 -1.26 58.59 53.59
C GLN A 35 -2.19 58.23 54.76
N ILE A 36 -1.67 57.58 55.83
CA ILE A 36 -2.44 57.26 57.05
C ILE A 36 -3.01 58.55 57.66
N PHE A 37 -2.17 59.58 57.81
CA PHE A 37 -2.53 60.84 58.43
C PHE A 37 -3.63 61.55 57.65
N ILE A 38 -3.46 61.73 56.33
CA ILE A 38 -4.44 62.41 55.48
C ILE A 38 -5.75 61.62 55.44
N ASP A 39 -5.71 60.30 55.34
CA ASP A 39 -6.93 59.50 55.34
C ASP A 39 -7.69 59.62 56.67
N ASN A 40 -7.00 59.61 57.81
CA ASN A 40 -7.61 59.81 59.13
C ASN A 40 -8.15 61.24 59.32
N LEU A 41 -7.49 62.25 58.74
CA LEU A 41 -8.02 63.61 58.72
C LEU A 41 -9.28 63.70 57.86
N SER A 42 -9.25 63.14 56.64
CA SER A 42 -10.39 63.19 55.71
C SER A 42 -11.66 62.57 56.32
N THR A 43 -11.52 61.49 57.09
CA THR A 43 -12.66 60.83 57.76
C THR A 43 -13.17 61.61 58.97
N ARG A 44 -12.33 62.39 59.65
CA ARG A 44 -12.69 63.14 60.87
C ARG A 44 -13.19 64.56 60.59
N SER A 45 -12.73 65.22 59.53
CA SER A 45 -12.95 66.65 59.30
C SER A 45 -13.50 67.01 57.92
N ASN A 46 -13.98 66.04 57.12
CA ASN A 46 -14.43 66.26 55.73
C ASN A 46 -13.40 67.00 54.85
N ALA A 47 -12.11 66.87 55.18
CA ALA A 47 -11.01 67.43 54.39
C ALA A 47 -10.82 66.63 53.08
N LYS A 48 -10.04 67.20 52.15
CA LYS A 48 -9.62 66.54 50.91
C LYS A 48 -8.99 65.17 51.21
N THR A 49 -9.28 64.18 50.38
CA THR A 49 -8.70 62.84 50.50
C THR A 49 -7.23 62.83 50.08
N PHE A 50 -6.51 61.77 50.43
CA PHE A 50 -5.14 61.57 49.97
C PHE A 50 -5.05 61.63 48.44
N TRP A 51 -5.98 60.97 47.74
CA TRP A 51 -6.02 60.98 46.29
C TRP A 51 -6.33 62.36 45.71
N ASP A 52 -7.15 63.19 46.35
CA ASP A 52 -7.39 64.57 45.87
C ASP A 52 -6.11 65.41 45.85
N HIS A 53 -5.29 65.30 46.90
CA HIS A 53 -4.00 65.98 46.97
C HIS A 53 -3.03 65.46 45.89
N ILE A 54 -2.94 64.13 45.72
CA ILE A 54 -2.09 63.52 44.69
C ILE A 54 -2.56 63.89 43.28
N ASN A 55 -3.86 63.83 43.01
CA ASN A 55 -4.43 64.10 41.69
C ASN A 55 -4.25 65.57 41.29
N THR A 56 -4.41 66.50 42.24
CA THR A 56 -4.10 67.93 42.03
C THR A 56 -2.63 68.09 41.64
N THR A 57 -1.72 67.49 42.41
CA THR A 57 -0.29 67.59 42.15
C THR A 57 0.09 66.95 40.81
N LEU A 58 -0.47 65.78 40.47
CA LEU A 58 -0.23 65.11 39.18
C LEU A 58 -0.70 65.97 37.99
N SER A 59 -1.73 66.80 38.17
CA SER A 59 -2.20 67.72 37.13
C SER A 59 -1.32 68.95 36.95
N GLU A 60 -0.55 69.34 37.97
CA GLU A 60 0.36 70.49 37.94
C GLU A 60 1.76 70.13 37.41
N VAL A 61 2.10 68.83 37.38
CA VAL A 61 3.37 68.35 36.83
C VAL A 61 3.41 68.59 35.32
N SER A 62 4.16 69.61 34.92
CA SER A 62 4.55 69.92 33.54
C SER A 62 5.95 69.35 33.24
N ASP A 63 6.28 69.16 31.97
CA ASP A 63 7.62 68.76 31.46
C ASP A 63 8.06 67.29 31.58
N VAL A 64 7.14 66.33 31.79
CA VAL A 64 7.48 64.89 31.78
C VAL A 64 7.25 64.29 30.39
N LYS A 65 8.29 63.69 29.80
CA LYS A 65 8.26 63.08 28.45
C LYS A 65 7.10 62.08 28.25
N ASN A 66 6.68 61.38 29.30
CA ASN A 66 5.50 60.52 29.29
C ASN A 66 4.70 60.65 30.59
N LEU A 67 3.95 61.74 30.71
CA LEU A 67 3.16 62.08 31.90
C LEU A 67 2.13 61.01 32.26
N GLU A 68 1.50 60.37 31.28
CA GLU A 68 0.49 59.34 31.54
C GLU A 68 1.10 58.07 32.14
N LEU A 69 2.21 57.56 31.59
CA LEU A 69 2.90 56.40 32.15
C LEU A 69 3.45 56.72 33.55
N PHE A 70 4.04 57.91 33.74
CA PHE A 70 4.46 58.37 35.06
C PHE A 70 3.29 58.40 36.04
N SER A 71 2.14 58.92 35.63
CA SER A 71 0.94 58.99 36.48
C SER A 71 0.46 57.60 36.90
N ILE A 72 0.37 56.64 35.98
CA ILE A 72 -0.02 55.26 36.32
C ILE A 72 1.03 54.59 37.22
N TRP A 73 2.32 54.79 36.96
CA TRP A 73 3.40 54.25 37.78
C TRP A 73 3.38 54.82 39.21
N MET A 74 3.16 56.13 39.35
CA MET A 74 3.01 56.78 40.65
C MET A 74 1.78 56.28 41.40
N ILE A 75 0.62 56.25 40.74
CA ILE A 75 -0.64 55.75 41.33
C ILE A 75 -0.47 54.31 41.79
N TYR A 76 0.17 53.46 40.96
CA TYR A 76 0.47 52.08 41.31
C TYR A 76 1.23 51.98 42.63
N HIS A 77 2.39 52.63 42.74
CA HIS A 77 3.22 52.51 43.93
C HIS A 77 2.60 53.14 45.18
N MET A 78 1.79 54.20 45.03
CA MET A 78 1.06 54.81 46.14
C MET A 78 -0.12 53.94 46.59
N ALA A 79 -0.78 53.24 45.65
CA ALA A 79 -1.84 52.30 45.98
C ALA A 79 -1.31 51.11 46.78
N LEU A 80 -0.10 50.62 46.48
CA LEU A 80 0.53 49.52 47.25
C LEU A 80 0.74 49.87 48.73
N LEU A 81 0.90 51.15 49.07
CA LEU A 81 1.03 51.58 50.47
C LEU A 81 -0.24 51.35 51.29
N TYR A 82 -1.40 51.27 50.64
CA TYR A 82 -2.64 50.90 51.32
C TYR A 82 -2.64 49.48 51.88
N GLY A 83 -1.69 48.64 51.45
CA GLY A 83 -1.54 47.28 51.96
C GLY A 83 -1.10 47.26 53.42
N TYR A 84 -0.61 48.37 53.96
CA TYR A 84 -0.29 48.50 55.37
C TYR A 84 -1.52 48.95 56.17
N ASN A 85 -1.74 48.37 57.35
CA ASN A 85 -2.76 48.82 58.29
C ASN A 85 -2.33 50.12 59.02
N ASN A 86 -3.15 50.60 59.98
CA ASN A 86 -2.84 51.82 60.74
C ASN A 86 -1.61 51.69 61.65
N ASP A 87 -1.24 50.46 62.01
CA ASP A 87 -0.08 50.16 62.86
C ASP A 87 1.20 49.91 62.04
N GLY A 88 1.13 50.04 60.71
CA GLY A 88 2.27 49.81 59.81
C GLY A 88 2.57 48.33 59.51
N VAL A 89 1.64 47.41 59.82
CA VAL A 89 1.75 45.99 59.47
C VAL A 89 1.23 45.77 58.05
N TYR A 90 2.01 45.06 57.23
CA TYR A 90 1.63 44.75 55.85
C TYR A 90 0.60 43.60 55.80
N LEU A 91 -0.60 43.89 55.32
CA LEU A 91 -1.73 42.98 55.13
C LEU A 91 -2.08 42.76 53.64
N ASP A 92 -1.25 43.26 52.73
CA ASP A 92 -1.43 43.17 51.28
C ASP A 92 -2.82 43.70 50.82
N SER A 93 -3.41 43.12 49.78
CA SER A 93 -4.74 43.51 49.29
C SER A 93 -5.90 43.26 50.27
N GLY A 94 -5.63 42.68 51.45
CA GLY A 94 -6.61 42.44 52.51
C GLY A 94 -6.81 43.62 53.47
N SER A 95 -6.01 44.69 53.32
CA SER A 95 -6.11 45.87 54.19
C SER A 95 -7.44 46.62 54.01
N ALA A 96 -8.12 46.89 55.12
CA ALA A 96 -9.36 47.68 55.13
C ALA A 96 -9.14 49.16 54.74
N ARG A 97 -7.89 49.63 54.66
CA ARG A 97 -7.56 51.01 54.28
C ARG A 97 -7.62 51.27 52.78
N ILE A 98 -7.71 50.23 51.95
CA ILE A 98 -7.62 50.36 50.50
C ILE A 98 -8.70 51.30 49.96
N LYS A 99 -8.26 52.41 49.37
CA LYS A 99 -9.12 53.37 48.67
C LYS A 99 -8.72 53.42 47.18
N PRO A 100 -9.65 53.18 46.24
CA PRO A 100 -9.36 53.23 44.82
C PRO A 100 -9.30 54.67 44.29
N ASN A 101 -8.59 54.86 43.17
CA ASN A 101 -8.50 56.15 42.45
C ASN A 101 -8.91 55.98 40.97
N TYR A 102 -10.10 55.40 40.74
CA TYR A 102 -10.57 55.07 39.38
C TYR A 102 -10.64 56.28 38.47
N ASP A 103 -11.18 57.40 38.95
CA ASP A 103 -11.44 58.57 38.12
C ASP A 103 -10.16 59.14 37.51
N GLN A 104 -9.07 59.19 38.28
CA GLN A 104 -7.79 59.64 37.76
C GLN A 104 -7.18 58.63 36.79
N VAL A 105 -7.25 57.33 37.08
CA VAL A 105 -6.77 56.29 36.14
C VAL A 105 -7.56 56.33 34.84
N GLU A 106 -8.88 56.47 34.89
CA GLU A 106 -9.77 56.61 33.74
C GLU A 106 -9.44 57.89 32.94
N LYS A 107 -9.20 59.02 33.61
CA LYS A 107 -8.77 60.28 32.99
C LYS A 107 -7.42 60.14 32.28
N VAL A 108 -6.43 59.54 32.94
CA VAL A 108 -5.10 59.31 32.38
C VAL A 108 -5.18 58.40 31.16
N LEU A 109 -5.93 57.29 31.24
CA LEU A 109 -6.10 56.38 30.12
C LEU A 109 -6.87 57.00 28.96
N LYS A 110 -7.93 57.77 29.23
CA LYS A 110 -8.66 58.50 28.19
C LYS A 110 -7.73 59.47 27.45
N ASN A 111 -6.90 60.21 28.19
CA ASN A 111 -5.91 61.11 27.59
C ASN A 111 -4.86 60.34 26.79
N TYR A 112 -4.36 59.22 27.32
CA TYR A 112 -3.40 58.36 26.64
C TYR A 112 -3.92 57.84 25.30
N VAL A 113 -5.16 57.30 25.30
CA VAL A 113 -5.82 56.75 24.10
C VAL A 113 -6.15 57.84 23.09
N ASN A 114 -6.57 59.03 23.54
CA ASN A 114 -6.82 60.16 22.65
C ASN A 114 -5.54 60.66 21.98
N LYS A 115 -4.40 60.64 22.69
CA LYS A 115 -3.08 60.99 22.13
C LYS A 115 -2.55 59.94 21.14
N GLY A 116 -2.79 58.65 21.39
CA GLY A 116 -2.34 57.55 20.53
C GLY A 116 -3.31 57.14 19.42
N GLY A 117 -4.25 58.01 19.05
CA GLY A 117 -5.48 57.61 18.35
C GLY A 117 -5.62 58.00 16.87
N LYS A 118 -4.68 58.75 16.28
CA LYS A 118 -4.64 59.08 14.84
C LYS A 118 -3.19 58.99 14.36
N ASP A 119 -2.97 58.15 13.35
CA ASP A 119 -1.79 58.16 12.47
C ASP A 119 -0.41 58.03 13.11
N GLY A 120 -0.08 56.88 13.70
CA GLY A 120 1.31 56.37 13.76
C GLY A 120 2.41 57.23 14.44
N GLU A 121 2.12 58.40 14.98
CA GLU A 121 3.11 59.39 15.44
C GLU A 121 3.81 59.04 16.77
N ARG A 122 3.44 57.93 17.41
CA ARG A 122 4.01 57.52 18.70
C ARG A 122 4.76 56.19 18.57
N ASP A 123 6.02 56.28 18.18
CA ASP A 123 6.92 55.14 17.95
C ASP A 123 7.03 54.21 19.17
N ASP A 124 6.95 54.75 20.39
CA ASP A 124 7.17 54.00 21.64
C ASP A 124 5.88 53.43 22.29
N ILE A 125 4.70 53.54 21.66
CA ILE A 125 3.42 53.20 22.28
C ILE A 125 3.37 51.76 22.86
N ASP A 126 3.95 50.79 22.15
CA ASP A 126 3.91 49.39 22.58
C ASP A 126 4.86 49.12 23.75
N GLU A 127 6.02 49.78 23.82
CA GLU A 127 6.94 49.65 24.96
C GLU A 127 6.36 50.28 26.22
N GLU A 128 5.68 51.42 26.08
CA GLU A 128 4.97 52.05 27.19
C GLU A 128 3.80 51.18 27.69
N LEU A 129 3.00 50.61 26.79
CA LEU A 129 1.88 49.73 27.14
C LEU A 129 2.35 48.42 27.81
N LYS A 130 3.53 47.90 27.46
CA LYS A 130 4.14 46.74 28.14
C LYS A 130 4.45 47.01 29.61
N VAL A 131 4.66 48.27 29.99
CA VAL A 131 4.82 48.67 31.39
C VAL A 131 3.47 48.99 32.01
N MET A 132 2.63 49.78 31.33
CA MET A 132 1.37 50.28 31.87
C MET A 132 0.35 49.16 32.16
N ILE A 133 0.18 48.20 31.24
CA ILE A 133 -0.85 47.15 31.35
C ILE A 133 -0.62 46.24 32.58
N PRO A 134 0.59 45.72 32.86
CA PRO A 134 0.84 44.95 34.08
C PRO A 134 0.51 45.72 35.37
N LEU A 135 0.85 47.01 35.44
CA LEU A 135 0.55 47.85 36.61
C LEU A 135 -0.96 48.01 36.79
N LEU A 136 -1.68 48.32 35.70
CA LEU A 136 -3.14 48.41 35.71
C LEU A 136 -3.80 47.09 36.05
N ARG A 137 -3.26 45.97 35.56
CA ARG A 137 -3.78 44.63 35.86
C ARG A 137 -3.74 44.38 37.36
N ILE A 138 -2.60 44.64 38.02
CA ILE A 138 -2.46 44.45 39.47
C ILE A 138 -3.43 45.39 40.21
N LEU A 139 -3.50 46.66 39.81
CA LEU A 139 -4.44 47.61 40.42
C LEU A 139 -5.89 47.16 40.33
N ILE A 140 -6.37 46.83 39.13
CA ILE A 140 -7.80 46.59 38.88
C ILE A 140 -8.22 45.14 39.16
N SER A 141 -7.28 44.19 39.16
CA SER A 141 -7.57 42.78 39.33
C SER A 141 -7.18 42.23 40.69
N GLU A 142 -6.27 42.86 41.43
CA GLU A 142 -5.74 42.35 42.70
C GLU A 142 -5.98 43.33 43.87
N TRP A 143 -5.79 44.63 43.66
CA TRP A 143 -5.89 45.65 44.73
C TRP A 143 -7.24 46.34 44.85
N TRP A 144 -7.85 46.70 43.72
CA TRP A 144 -9.12 47.42 43.66
C TRP A 144 -10.24 46.52 43.15
N GLN A 145 -11.48 47.01 43.24
CA GLN A 145 -12.62 46.33 42.66
C GLN A 145 -12.59 46.43 41.11
N PRO A 146 -13.05 45.39 40.40
CA PRO A 146 -13.05 45.36 38.94
C PRO A 146 -13.79 46.56 38.32
N ARG A 147 -13.13 47.25 37.38
CA ARG A 147 -13.68 48.43 36.68
C ARG A 147 -13.62 48.26 35.17
N LEU A 148 -14.80 48.17 34.53
CA LEU A 148 -14.94 47.94 33.08
C LEU A 148 -14.34 49.05 32.21
N GLN A 149 -14.39 50.29 32.68
CA GLN A 149 -13.97 51.44 31.90
C GLN A 149 -12.48 51.40 31.53
N VAL A 150 -11.63 50.83 32.39
CA VAL A 150 -10.20 50.61 32.11
C VAL A 150 -10.03 49.62 30.95
N ILE A 151 -10.78 48.52 30.95
CA ILE A 151 -10.77 47.54 29.86
C ILE A 151 -11.25 48.17 28.56
N TYR A 152 -12.27 49.04 28.62
CA TYR A 152 -12.79 49.74 27.44
C TYR A 152 -11.78 50.69 26.82
N PHE A 153 -11.03 51.47 27.61
CA PHE A 153 -9.99 52.34 27.06
C PHE A 153 -8.86 51.53 26.41
N LEU A 154 -8.43 50.43 27.03
CA LEU A 154 -7.42 49.56 26.43
C LEU A 154 -7.94 48.88 25.14
N TRP A 155 -9.18 48.40 25.14
CA TRP A 155 -9.81 47.89 23.91
C TRP A 155 -9.90 48.96 22.82
N ASP A 156 -10.24 50.19 23.18
CA ASP A 156 -10.33 51.30 22.25
C ASP A 156 -8.96 51.64 21.62
N CYS A 157 -7.87 51.43 22.36
CA CYS A 157 -6.49 51.52 21.85
C CYS A 157 -6.17 50.41 20.84
N PHE A 158 -6.45 49.15 21.19
CA PHE A 158 -6.02 48.00 20.38
C PHE A 158 -6.91 47.71 19.17
N HIS A 159 -8.23 47.90 19.24
CA HIS A 159 -9.10 47.51 18.12
C HIS A 159 -8.85 48.34 16.84
N ARG A 160 -8.35 49.58 16.99
CA ARG A 160 -8.00 50.45 15.84
C ARG A 160 -6.71 49.98 15.14
N ARG A 161 -5.81 49.34 15.88
CA ARG A 161 -4.50 48.86 15.44
C ARG A 161 -4.47 47.34 15.25
N LEU A 162 -5.62 46.67 15.32
CA LEU A 162 -5.70 45.21 15.35
C LEU A 162 -5.06 44.58 14.11
N ASP A 163 -5.13 45.27 12.98
CA ASP A 163 -4.58 44.83 11.69
C ASP A 163 -3.08 45.15 11.50
N GLN A 164 -2.44 45.75 12.51
CA GLN A 164 -1.01 46.06 12.50
C GLN A 164 -0.25 45.05 13.37
N PRO A 165 1.02 44.74 13.05
CA PRO A 165 1.85 43.96 13.94
C PRO A 165 2.24 44.79 15.17
N PHE A 166 2.16 44.19 16.36
CA PHE A 166 2.62 44.81 17.61
C PHE A 166 4.13 44.56 17.82
N LEU A 167 4.88 45.47 18.45
CA LEU A 167 6.36 45.55 18.45
C LEU A 167 7.18 44.26 18.76
N MET A 168 6.60 43.24 19.40
CA MET A 168 7.25 41.92 19.59
C MET A 168 6.89 40.87 18.53
N GLN A 169 5.83 41.10 17.77
CA GLN A 169 5.57 40.42 16.50
C GLN A 169 6.54 40.86 15.40
N THR A 170 7.41 41.83 15.65
CA THR A 170 8.40 42.33 14.68
C THR A 170 9.86 41.99 15.05
N SER A 171 10.12 41.52 16.27
CA SER A 171 11.46 41.12 16.71
C SER A 171 11.77 39.67 16.33
N GLY A 172 12.43 39.47 15.17
CA GLY A 172 12.73 38.18 14.55
C GLY A 172 11.74 37.79 13.42
N PRO A 173 11.99 36.73 12.63
CA PRO A 173 11.08 36.33 11.54
C PRO A 173 9.75 35.75 12.09
N TRP A 174 8.84 36.61 12.52
CA TRP A 174 7.53 36.25 13.09
C TRP A 174 6.68 35.40 12.15
N THR A 175 6.76 35.69 10.85
CA THR A 175 6.13 34.90 9.79
C THR A 175 6.59 33.44 9.80
N VAL A 176 7.88 33.18 10.04
CA VAL A 176 8.46 31.83 10.13
C VAL A 176 8.02 31.11 11.41
N SER A 177 7.81 31.85 12.51
CA SER A 177 7.28 31.29 13.77
C SER A 177 5.82 30.88 13.64
N LEU A 178 4.98 31.71 12.98
CA LEU A 178 3.56 31.45 12.83
C LEU A 178 3.25 30.27 11.90
N GLU A 179 4.04 30.09 10.84
CA GLU A 179 3.93 28.96 9.93
C GLU A 179 4.14 27.62 10.66
N LYS A 180 5.09 27.57 11.60
CA LYS A 180 5.42 26.36 12.38
C LYS A 180 4.42 26.03 13.50
N LYS A 181 3.66 27.01 14.00
CA LYS A 181 2.70 26.77 15.10
C LYS A 181 1.57 25.85 14.66
N THR A 182 1.32 24.80 15.40
CA THR A 182 0.15 23.93 15.25
C THR A 182 -1.10 24.60 15.86
N PRO A 183 -2.33 24.13 15.54
CA PRO A 183 -3.54 24.59 16.22
C PRO A 183 -3.47 24.42 17.75
N ALA A 184 -2.84 23.34 18.22
CA ALA A 184 -2.63 23.08 19.63
C ALA A 184 -1.68 24.11 20.27
N ASP A 185 -0.62 24.52 19.59
CA ASP A 185 0.30 25.54 20.09
C ASP A 185 -0.38 26.90 20.28
N ILE A 186 -1.27 27.28 19.35
CA ILE A 186 -2.04 28.54 19.44
C ILE A 186 -2.95 28.50 20.67
N LEU A 187 -3.68 27.40 20.86
CA LEU A 187 -4.56 27.23 22.01
C LEU A 187 -3.78 27.19 23.34
N LYS A 188 -2.67 26.46 23.37
CA LYS A 188 -1.76 26.39 24.52
C LYS A 188 -1.22 27.76 24.89
N GLN A 189 -0.77 28.56 23.93
CA GLN A 189 -0.28 29.92 24.17
C GLN A 189 -1.38 30.79 24.82
N VAL A 190 -2.62 30.70 24.35
CA VAL A 190 -3.74 31.46 24.92
C VAL A 190 -3.99 31.07 26.38
N LYS A 191 -3.92 29.78 26.71
CA LYS A 191 -4.11 29.28 28.08
C LYS A 191 -2.98 29.67 29.02
N GLU A 192 -1.73 29.43 28.63
CA GLU A 192 -0.55 29.77 29.43
C GLU A 192 -0.49 31.26 29.75
N ARG A 193 -0.92 32.10 28.80
CA ARG A 193 -1.06 33.54 28.99
C ARG A 193 -2.02 33.89 30.13
N ILE A 194 -3.12 33.15 30.30
CA ILE A 194 -4.15 33.39 31.33
C ILE A 194 -3.73 32.78 32.67
N GLU A 195 -3.15 31.58 32.67
CA GLU A 195 -2.83 30.79 33.87
C GLU A 195 -1.57 31.26 34.61
N GLY A 196 -0.75 32.12 34.00
CA GLY A 196 0.34 32.84 34.67
C GLY A 196 1.73 32.21 34.55
N ASN A 197 1.85 31.02 33.97
CA ASN A 197 3.11 30.29 33.73
C ASN A 197 4.00 30.87 32.61
N PHE A 198 3.82 32.14 32.25
CA PHE A 198 4.42 32.73 31.05
C PHE A 198 5.42 33.86 31.38
N GLU A 199 6.55 33.88 30.67
CA GLU A 199 7.54 34.96 30.73
C GLU A 199 6.97 36.26 30.14
N GLN A 200 6.48 37.16 31.01
CA GLN A 200 5.89 38.44 30.58
C GLN A 200 6.79 39.27 29.65
N ASN A 201 8.11 39.12 29.76
CA ASN A 201 9.08 39.85 28.94
C ASN A 201 9.09 39.42 27.47
N LYS A 202 8.48 38.27 27.13
CA LYS A 202 8.40 37.72 25.77
C LYS A 202 7.07 38.05 25.05
N GLU A 203 6.13 38.72 25.70
CA GLU A 203 4.81 39.01 25.12
C GLU A 203 4.71 40.43 24.54
N SER A 204 3.92 40.59 23.48
CA SER A 204 3.52 41.91 22.97
C SER A 204 2.62 42.67 23.95
N SER A 205 2.54 43.99 23.78
CA SER A 205 1.58 44.86 24.48
C SER A 205 0.15 44.33 24.36
N TYR A 206 -0.24 43.85 23.17
CA TYR A 206 -1.54 43.23 22.92
C TYR A 206 -1.74 41.93 23.68
N GLY A 207 -0.73 41.05 23.71
CA GLY A 207 -0.81 39.82 24.49
C GLY A 207 -0.88 40.08 26.01
N MET A 208 -0.22 41.13 26.51
CA MET A 208 -0.40 41.58 27.90
C MET A 208 -1.83 42.07 28.16
N PHE A 209 -2.43 42.78 27.20
CA PHE A 209 -3.85 43.14 27.27
C PHE A 209 -4.76 41.92 27.28
N LEU A 210 -4.53 40.93 26.41
CA LEU A 210 -5.30 39.69 26.41
C LEU A 210 -5.17 38.93 27.73
N ARG A 211 -3.98 38.93 28.36
CA ARG A 211 -3.79 38.38 29.72
C ARG A 211 -4.65 39.14 30.72
N PHE A 212 -4.60 40.47 30.71
CA PHE A 212 -5.38 41.30 31.61
C PHE A 212 -6.88 41.04 31.41
N LEU A 213 -7.39 41.15 30.18
CA LEU A 213 -8.78 40.87 29.82
C LEU A 213 -9.21 39.46 30.24
N GLY A 214 -8.41 38.44 29.93
CA GLY A 214 -8.72 37.06 30.27
C GLY A 214 -8.77 36.81 31.78
N SER A 215 -7.81 37.35 32.54
CA SER A 215 -7.81 37.26 34.01
C SER A 215 -8.98 38.03 34.64
N PHE A 216 -9.31 39.20 34.07
CA PHE A 216 -10.45 40.02 34.47
C PHE A 216 -11.77 39.28 34.25
N LEU A 217 -11.98 38.71 33.06
CA LEU A 217 -13.18 37.93 32.74
C LEU A 217 -13.27 36.67 33.59
N ARG A 218 -12.19 35.90 33.74
CA ARG A 218 -12.18 34.67 34.53
C ARG A 218 -12.63 34.93 35.97
N ARG A 219 -12.15 36.01 36.60
CA ARG A 219 -12.51 36.39 37.99
C ARG A 219 -13.96 36.85 38.14
N ASN A 220 -14.47 37.65 37.20
CA ASN A 220 -15.82 38.22 37.27
C ASN A 220 -16.92 37.29 36.74
N TYR A 221 -16.56 36.36 35.85
CA TYR A 221 -17.48 35.34 35.35
C TYR A 221 -17.70 34.23 36.39
N SER A 222 -16.64 33.84 37.13
CA SER A 222 -16.75 32.86 38.22
C SER A 222 -17.65 33.31 39.38
N THR A 223 -17.86 34.62 39.54
CA THR A 223 -18.75 35.18 40.56
C THR A 223 -20.21 35.29 40.10
N ASN A 224 -20.58 34.68 38.97
CA ASN A 224 -21.95 34.64 38.42
C ASN A 224 -22.57 36.02 38.11
N ASP A 225 -21.76 37.03 37.74
CA ASP A 225 -22.29 38.29 37.20
C ASP A 225 -22.24 38.30 35.65
N PRO A 226 -23.29 37.81 34.95
CA PRO A 226 -23.32 37.78 33.49
C PRO A 226 -23.36 39.19 32.87
N LYS A 227 -23.60 40.25 33.66
CA LYS A 227 -23.69 41.62 33.14
C LYS A 227 -22.33 42.10 32.63
N VAL A 228 -21.25 41.81 33.36
CA VAL A 228 -19.87 42.18 32.97
C VAL A 228 -19.50 41.57 31.62
N TRP A 229 -19.77 40.28 31.44
CA TRP A 229 -19.53 39.60 30.17
C TRP A 229 -20.37 40.18 29.03
N ASN A 230 -21.68 40.35 29.23
CA ASN A 230 -22.58 40.85 28.19
C ASN A 230 -22.20 42.25 27.69
N GLN A 231 -21.72 43.13 28.57
CA GLN A 231 -21.25 44.47 28.16
C GLN A 231 -19.95 44.41 27.35
N ILE A 232 -18.97 43.60 27.77
CA ILE A 232 -17.73 43.39 27.00
C ILE A 232 -18.05 42.75 25.66
N LYS A 233 -18.88 41.71 25.64
CA LYS A 233 -19.36 41.04 24.43
C LYS A 233 -19.99 42.02 23.45
N GLY A 234 -20.93 42.86 23.89
CA GLY A 234 -21.56 43.87 23.04
C GLY A 234 -20.57 44.88 22.44
N ARG A 235 -19.59 45.35 23.24
CA ARG A 235 -18.58 46.31 22.79
C ARG A 235 -17.56 45.70 21.84
N VAL A 236 -17.18 44.43 22.04
CA VAL A 236 -16.22 43.73 21.18
C VAL A 236 -16.90 43.31 19.87
N TYR A 237 -18.05 42.63 19.93
CA TYR A 237 -18.71 42.08 18.74
C TYR A 237 -19.16 43.17 17.76
N SER A 238 -19.61 44.31 18.25
CA SER A 238 -20.02 45.45 17.40
C SER A 238 -18.88 46.02 16.53
N LYS A 239 -17.62 45.69 16.80
CA LYS A 239 -16.46 46.13 16.01
C LYS A 239 -16.08 45.20 14.87
N PHE A 240 -16.74 44.04 14.76
CA PHE A 240 -16.44 43.02 13.75
C PHE A 240 -17.63 42.73 12.86
N SER A 241 -17.35 42.62 11.56
CA SER A 241 -18.26 42.11 10.53
C SER A 241 -17.47 41.16 9.64
N GLU A 242 -18.15 40.25 8.93
CA GLU A 242 -17.50 39.30 8.01
C GLU A 242 -16.64 40.04 6.96
N SER A 243 -17.13 41.15 6.41
CA SER A 243 -16.38 41.99 5.45
C SER A 243 -15.09 42.52 6.05
N LYS A 244 -15.15 43.06 7.28
CA LYS A 244 -13.99 43.64 7.95
C LYS A 244 -12.93 42.59 8.29
N VAL A 245 -13.35 41.42 8.77
CA VAL A 245 -12.41 40.33 9.10
C VAL A 245 -11.75 39.77 7.85
N LYS A 246 -12.47 39.73 6.71
CA LYS A 246 -11.91 39.33 5.41
C LYS A 246 -10.81 40.26 4.91
N GLU A 247 -10.89 41.54 5.22
CA GLU A 247 -9.90 42.55 4.81
C GLU A 247 -8.61 42.51 5.65
N PHE A 248 -8.62 41.85 6.81
CA PHE A 248 -7.43 41.78 7.66
C PHE A 248 -6.23 41.13 6.97
N SER A 249 -5.06 41.67 7.29
CA SER A 249 -3.74 41.10 7.07
C SER A 249 -3.52 39.82 7.89
N GLU A 250 -2.40 39.14 7.66
CA GLU A 250 -2.01 37.95 8.44
C GLU A 250 -1.88 38.25 9.95
N PRO A 251 -1.17 39.32 10.39
CA PRO A 251 -1.20 39.79 11.78
C PRO A 251 -2.61 40.06 12.31
N GLY A 252 -3.44 40.74 11.52
CA GLY A 252 -4.82 41.07 11.89
C GLY A 252 -5.67 39.84 12.19
N LEU A 253 -5.59 38.82 11.32
CA LEU A 253 -6.28 37.54 11.52
C LEU A 253 -5.76 36.80 12.75
N TYR A 254 -4.45 36.80 13.01
CA TYR A 254 -3.88 36.15 14.20
C TYR A 254 -4.34 36.85 15.48
N ASN A 255 -4.32 38.19 15.50
CA ASN A 255 -4.77 38.99 16.62
C ASN A 255 -6.27 38.75 16.90
N PHE A 256 -7.10 38.71 15.84
CA PHE A 256 -8.51 38.34 15.92
C PHE A 256 -8.72 36.94 16.52
N ILE A 257 -8.02 35.92 16.00
CA ILE A 257 -8.10 34.53 16.51
C ILE A 257 -7.68 34.49 17.98
N SER A 258 -6.58 35.15 18.36
CA SER A 258 -6.09 35.15 19.74
C SER A 258 -7.06 35.83 20.70
N LEU A 259 -7.74 36.90 20.28
CA LEU A 259 -8.81 37.53 21.06
C LEU A 259 -9.98 36.58 21.31
N PHE A 260 -10.56 36.04 20.24
CA PHE A 260 -11.74 35.20 20.36
C PHE A 260 -11.46 33.91 21.12
N LEU A 261 -10.29 33.29 20.94
CA LEU A 261 -9.86 32.16 21.78
C LEU A 261 -9.69 32.57 23.24
N THR A 262 -9.14 33.76 23.53
CA THR A 262 -9.01 34.29 24.90
C THR A 262 -10.40 34.44 25.55
N LEU A 263 -11.37 34.97 24.82
CA LEU A 263 -12.75 35.11 25.28
C LEU A 263 -13.41 33.73 25.47
N ALA A 264 -13.23 32.81 24.53
CA ALA A 264 -13.82 31.46 24.57
C ALA A 264 -13.28 30.62 25.72
N VAL A 265 -11.99 30.74 26.04
CA VAL A 265 -11.36 30.03 27.17
C VAL A 265 -11.85 30.56 28.52
N THR A 266 -12.30 31.81 28.61
CA THR A 266 -12.62 32.48 29.89
C THR A 266 -14.10 32.65 30.19
N THR A 267 -14.97 32.54 29.18
CA THR A 267 -16.42 32.82 29.30
C THR A 267 -17.26 31.70 28.66
N ASP A 268 -18.29 32.05 27.89
CA ASP A 268 -19.15 31.13 27.15
C ASP A 268 -18.43 30.62 25.89
N THR A 269 -17.82 29.43 26.01
CA THR A 269 -17.04 28.82 24.94
C THR A 269 -17.86 28.60 23.66
N GLU A 270 -19.11 28.12 23.76
CA GLU A 270 -19.92 27.79 22.58
C GLU A 270 -20.32 29.04 21.82
N ASN A 271 -20.84 30.06 22.52
CA ASN A 271 -21.30 31.28 21.87
C ASN A 271 -20.14 32.05 21.20
N VAL A 272 -19.00 32.12 21.87
CA VAL A 272 -17.82 32.82 21.35
C VAL A 272 -17.24 32.09 20.15
N CYS A 273 -17.08 30.77 20.22
CA CYS A 273 -16.58 29.97 19.10
C CYS A 273 -17.53 30.01 17.90
N SER A 274 -18.85 29.89 18.10
CA SER A 274 -19.84 30.01 17.03
C SER A 274 -19.77 31.39 16.34
N MET A 275 -19.65 32.47 17.12
CA MET A 275 -19.48 33.82 16.57
C MET A 275 -18.15 33.97 15.81
N MET A 276 -17.05 33.43 16.35
CA MET A 276 -15.74 33.44 15.70
C MET A 276 -15.79 32.74 14.33
N LEU A 277 -16.33 31.52 14.29
CA LEU A 277 -16.46 30.74 13.05
C LEU A 277 -17.36 31.44 12.02
N LYS A 278 -18.43 32.13 12.47
CA LYS A 278 -19.30 32.92 11.60
C LYS A 278 -18.60 34.16 11.01
N LEU A 279 -17.73 34.81 11.77
CA LEU A 279 -17.00 36.00 11.34
C LEU A 279 -15.77 35.67 10.48
N LEU A 280 -15.20 34.48 10.63
CA LEU A 280 -14.05 34.05 9.86
C LEU A 280 -14.42 33.84 8.37
N PRO A 281 -13.58 34.31 7.43
CA PRO A 281 -13.84 34.11 6.01
C PRO A 281 -13.84 32.63 5.63
N SER A 282 -14.73 32.24 4.72
CA SER A 282 -14.72 30.89 4.17
C SER A 282 -13.47 30.64 3.31
N ILE A 283 -12.68 29.63 3.67
CA ILE A 283 -11.40 29.29 3.01
C ILE A 283 -11.60 28.99 1.52
N SER A 284 -12.73 28.39 1.14
CA SER A 284 -13.05 28.05 -0.26
C SER A 284 -13.28 29.27 -1.15
N LYS A 285 -13.60 30.44 -0.56
CA LYS A 285 -13.87 31.69 -1.30
C LYS A 285 -12.65 32.60 -1.44
N LEU A 286 -11.53 32.29 -0.77
CA LEU A 286 -10.29 33.07 -0.91
C LEU A 286 -9.56 32.72 -2.21
N PRO A 287 -8.75 33.61 -2.80
CA PRO A 287 -7.86 33.28 -3.90
C PRO A 287 -6.79 32.25 -3.50
N SER A 288 -6.27 31.46 -4.44
CA SER A 288 -5.20 30.48 -4.18
C SER A 288 -3.90 31.11 -3.70
N ASN A 289 -3.66 32.36 -4.06
CA ASN A 289 -2.43 33.09 -3.74
C ASN A 289 -2.32 33.46 -2.25
N ASP A 290 -3.43 33.41 -1.49
CA ASP A 290 -3.48 33.72 -0.05
C ASP A 290 -3.28 32.47 0.83
N SER A 291 -2.31 31.61 0.48
CA SER A 291 -2.08 30.32 1.16
C SER A 291 -1.85 30.47 2.68
N LYS A 292 -1.15 31.52 3.10
CA LYS A 292 -0.85 31.82 4.50
C LYS A 292 -2.09 32.23 5.30
N LYS A 293 -2.92 33.14 4.76
CA LYS A 293 -4.21 33.51 5.38
C LYS A 293 -5.14 32.31 5.49
N ARG A 294 -5.23 31.48 4.44
CA ARG A 294 -6.01 30.22 4.44
C ARG A 294 -5.54 29.27 5.55
N SER A 295 -4.22 29.05 5.66
CA SER A 295 -3.63 28.22 6.71
C SER A 295 -3.97 28.75 8.11
N LEU A 296 -3.86 30.06 8.32
CA LEU A 296 -4.13 30.68 9.62
C LEU A 296 -5.61 30.59 10.03
N ILE A 297 -6.54 30.89 9.11
CA ILE A 297 -7.99 30.71 9.33
C ILE A 297 -8.27 29.25 9.70
N TRP A 298 -7.66 28.30 8.99
CA TRP A 298 -7.82 26.87 9.29
C TRP A 298 -7.29 26.49 10.67
N LYS A 299 -6.10 26.97 11.05
CA LYS A 299 -5.55 26.75 12.39
C LYS A 299 -6.48 27.32 13.48
N GLY A 300 -7.11 28.47 13.24
CA GLY A 300 -8.14 29.03 14.12
C GLY A 300 -9.35 28.11 14.27
N ASN A 301 -9.91 27.62 13.17
CA ASN A 301 -11.03 26.67 13.19
C ASN A 301 -10.68 25.37 13.93
N LEU A 302 -9.49 24.83 13.70
CA LEU A 302 -9.01 23.62 14.39
C LEU A 302 -8.71 23.85 15.87
N ALA A 303 -8.25 25.04 16.27
CA ALA A 303 -8.08 25.39 17.68
C ALA A 303 -9.43 25.43 18.41
N VAL A 304 -10.52 25.85 17.74
CA VAL A 304 -11.88 25.75 18.27
C VAL A 304 -12.28 24.29 18.49
N VAL A 305 -11.99 23.39 17.53
CA VAL A 305 -12.24 21.94 17.68
C VAL A 305 -11.50 21.38 18.91
N LEU A 306 -10.23 21.73 19.08
CA LEU A 306 -9.45 21.30 20.25
C LEU A 306 -10.01 21.84 21.57
N LEU A 307 -10.47 23.10 21.60
CA LEU A 307 -11.09 23.67 22.79
C LEU A 307 -12.41 22.97 23.15
N TYR A 308 -13.22 22.58 22.17
CA TYR A 308 -14.43 21.78 22.39
C TYR A 308 -14.11 20.42 23.00
N ASN A 309 -13.03 19.78 22.54
CA ASN A 309 -12.54 18.52 23.10
C ASN A 309 -12.18 18.65 24.59
N GLU A 310 -11.40 19.67 24.93
CA GLU A 310 -10.96 19.91 26.30
C GLU A 310 -12.11 20.29 27.24
N ARG A 311 -13.11 21.01 26.73
CA ARG A 311 -14.31 21.39 27.48
C ARG A 311 -15.42 20.33 27.47
N ARG A 312 -15.22 19.21 26.74
CA ARG A 312 -16.20 18.12 26.56
C ARG A 312 -17.57 18.62 26.03
N ILE A 313 -17.52 19.47 25.01
CA ILE A 313 -18.70 20.07 24.35
C ILE A 313 -19.03 19.29 23.07
N SER A 314 -20.31 19.20 22.68
CA SER A 314 -20.72 18.59 21.40
C SER A 314 -20.12 19.32 20.19
N TYR A 315 -19.58 18.55 19.25
CA TYR A 315 -18.96 19.05 18.03
C TYR A 315 -19.96 19.42 16.94
N TYR A 316 -21.26 19.14 17.10
CA TYR A 316 -22.28 19.32 16.05
C TYR A 316 -22.22 20.70 15.36
N THR A 317 -22.11 21.77 16.15
CA THR A 317 -22.04 23.14 15.62
C THR A 317 -20.74 23.41 14.86
N VAL A 318 -19.62 22.83 15.32
CA VAL A 318 -18.30 23.06 14.73
C VAL A 318 -18.12 22.22 13.46
N THR A 319 -18.63 20.99 13.44
CA THR A 319 -18.57 20.11 12.26
C THR A 319 -19.38 20.68 11.10
N ALA A 320 -20.52 21.31 11.36
CA ALA A 320 -21.30 22.03 10.36
C ALA A 320 -20.50 23.13 9.63
N ALA A 321 -19.53 23.77 10.30
CA ALA A 321 -18.65 24.78 9.70
C ALA A 321 -17.42 24.16 9.02
N CYS A 322 -16.81 23.13 9.63
CA CYS A 322 -15.53 22.56 9.18
C CYS A 322 -15.69 21.57 8.02
N ILE A 323 -16.67 20.66 8.09
CA ILE A 323 -16.79 19.53 7.15
C ILE A 323 -17.03 19.95 5.70
N PRO A 324 -17.85 20.98 5.39
CA PRO A 324 -17.97 21.49 4.02
C PRO A 324 -16.62 21.93 3.44
N VAL A 325 -15.74 22.51 4.26
CA VAL A 325 -14.39 22.91 3.85
C VAL A 325 -13.52 21.67 3.59
N VAL A 326 -13.50 20.70 4.51
CA VAL A 326 -12.75 19.43 4.35
C VAL A 326 -13.20 18.68 3.08
N ASN A 327 -14.51 18.62 2.85
CA ASN A 327 -15.10 18.01 1.67
C ASN A 327 -14.66 18.72 0.38
N ALA A 328 -14.58 20.05 0.35
CA ALA A 328 -14.08 20.78 -0.81
C ALA A 328 -12.56 20.56 -1.03
N MET A 329 -11.79 20.55 0.05
CA MET A 329 -10.32 20.49 0.01
C MET A 329 -9.76 19.08 -0.25
N SER A 330 -10.48 18.03 0.11
CA SER A 330 -10.05 16.63 -0.07
C SER A 330 -9.80 16.20 -1.52
N CYS A 331 -10.30 16.95 -2.51
CA CYS A 331 -10.09 16.67 -3.94
C CYS A 331 -8.89 17.43 -4.54
N CYS A 332 -8.29 18.36 -3.79
CA CYS A 332 -7.29 19.27 -4.31
C CYS A 332 -5.88 18.66 -4.26
N LYS A 333 -5.07 18.94 -5.29
CA LYS A 333 -3.70 18.40 -5.44
C LYS A 333 -2.60 19.39 -5.07
N ASP A 334 -2.93 20.61 -4.68
CA ASP A 334 -1.94 21.61 -4.30
C ASP A 334 -1.39 21.36 -2.88
N GLU A 335 -0.12 21.69 -2.67
CA GLU A 335 0.57 21.38 -1.41
C GLU A 335 0.00 22.16 -0.21
N ALA A 336 -0.49 23.38 -0.44
CA ALA A 336 -1.12 24.19 0.61
C ALA A 336 -2.39 23.51 1.15
N THR A 337 -3.26 23.02 0.27
CA THR A 337 -4.47 22.29 0.65
C THR A 337 -4.15 20.94 1.29
N ARG A 338 -3.12 20.24 0.81
CA ARG A 338 -2.66 19.00 1.46
C ARG A 338 -2.14 19.25 2.88
N SER A 339 -1.45 20.37 3.12
CA SER A 339 -1.03 20.76 4.47
C SER A 339 -2.22 21.05 5.39
N ILE A 340 -3.25 21.73 4.88
CA ILE A 340 -4.52 21.98 5.59
C ILE A 340 -5.18 20.65 5.99
N MET A 341 -5.26 19.69 5.05
CA MET A 341 -5.81 18.36 5.31
C MET A 341 -4.97 17.56 6.32
N SER A 342 -3.64 17.63 6.25
CA SER A 342 -2.77 16.97 7.22
C SER A 342 -3.03 17.49 8.64
N SER A 343 -3.06 18.82 8.83
CA SER A 343 -3.38 19.41 10.14
C SER A 343 -4.76 19.02 10.65
N PHE A 344 -5.73 18.81 9.76
CA PHE A 344 -7.04 18.29 10.14
C PHE A 344 -6.98 16.84 10.60
N VAL A 345 -6.27 15.96 9.88
CA VAL A 345 -6.07 14.56 10.27
C VAL A 345 -5.35 14.45 11.61
N ASP A 346 -4.36 15.31 11.86
CA ASP A 346 -3.64 15.36 13.14
C ASP A 346 -4.58 15.73 14.31
N VAL A 347 -5.41 16.77 14.13
CA VAL A 347 -6.40 17.19 15.13
C VAL A 347 -7.51 16.16 15.31
N LEU A 348 -7.97 15.53 14.22
CA LEU A 348 -8.90 14.41 14.25
C LEU A 348 -8.32 13.25 15.08
N GLY A 349 -7.01 13.00 14.93
CA GLY A 349 -6.27 12.03 15.73
C GLY A 349 -6.37 12.30 17.23
N VAL A 350 -6.14 13.55 17.65
CA VAL A 350 -6.23 13.98 19.05
C VAL A 350 -7.65 13.81 19.61
N ILE A 351 -8.68 14.28 18.90
CA ILE A 351 -10.06 14.25 19.43
C ILE A 351 -10.61 12.83 19.55
N LEU A 352 -10.36 11.96 18.56
CA LEU A 352 -10.87 10.59 18.58
C LEU A 352 -10.08 9.72 19.57
N SER A 353 -8.78 9.97 19.75
CA SER A 353 -7.97 9.25 20.74
C SER A 353 -8.42 9.57 22.17
N ASN A 354 -8.78 10.82 22.46
CA ASN A 354 -9.18 11.29 23.80
C ASN A 354 -10.66 11.02 24.17
N SER A 355 -11.49 10.59 23.22
CA SER A 355 -12.92 10.34 23.46
C SER A 355 -13.20 8.88 23.76
N GLU A 356 -13.58 8.54 25.00
CA GLU A 356 -13.88 7.16 25.40
C GLU A 356 -15.25 6.66 24.92
N SER A 357 -16.27 7.52 24.98
CA SER A 357 -17.67 7.15 24.72
C SER A 357 -18.23 7.66 23.40
N MET A 358 -17.52 8.55 22.68
CA MET A 358 -17.93 9.13 21.40
C MET A 358 -19.31 9.85 21.44
N ASN A 359 -19.69 10.39 22.60
CA ASN A 359 -21.01 10.99 22.84
C ASN A 359 -21.09 12.48 22.48
N LEU A 360 -20.03 13.09 21.96
CA LEU A 360 -19.96 14.53 21.64
C LEU A 360 -20.19 14.78 20.14
N ASP A 361 -20.87 13.88 19.43
CA ASP A 361 -21.06 13.93 17.98
C ASP A 361 -19.78 13.82 17.14
N GLU A 362 -18.75 13.13 17.65
CA GLU A 362 -17.49 12.87 16.95
C GLU A 362 -17.69 12.18 15.59
N TYR A 363 -18.72 11.34 15.47
CA TYR A 363 -19.05 10.61 14.24
C TYR A 363 -19.32 11.56 13.06
N THR A 364 -19.71 12.81 13.32
CA THR A 364 -19.96 13.81 12.27
C THR A 364 -18.69 14.26 11.55
N PHE A 365 -17.50 13.96 12.10
CA PHE A 365 -16.24 14.19 11.39
C PHE A 365 -15.93 13.15 10.32
N ILE A 366 -16.55 11.97 10.39
CA ILE A 366 -16.38 10.89 9.40
C ILE A 366 -17.43 11.09 8.30
N ASP A 367 -16.99 11.60 7.16
CA ASP A 367 -17.86 11.93 6.01
C ASP A 367 -17.16 11.58 4.68
N GLY A 368 -17.79 11.86 3.55
CA GLY A 368 -17.32 11.49 2.20
C GLY A 368 -15.96 12.07 1.80
N TRP A 369 -15.35 12.97 2.57
CA TRP A 369 -13.95 13.37 2.38
C TRP A 369 -12.97 12.22 2.63
N VAL A 370 -13.29 11.26 3.50
CA VAL A 370 -12.39 10.12 3.84
C VAL A 370 -12.08 9.31 2.58
N ASP A 371 -13.13 8.99 1.83
CA ASP A 371 -13.07 8.27 0.57
C ASP A 371 -12.16 8.96 -0.45
N ARG A 372 -12.36 10.27 -0.61
CA ARG A 372 -11.63 11.13 -1.55
C ARG A 372 -10.19 11.38 -1.13
N TYR A 373 -9.95 11.50 0.18
CA TYR A 373 -8.60 11.63 0.72
C TYR A 373 -7.76 10.39 0.42
N PHE A 374 -8.29 9.18 0.58
CA PHE A 374 -7.53 7.97 0.23
C PHE A 374 -7.24 7.85 -1.28
N LEU A 375 -8.14 8.35 -2.12
CA LEU A 375 -7.93 8.41 -3.57
C LEU A 375 -6.80 9.38 -3.95
N GLU A 376 -6.89 10.63 -3.51
CA GLU A 376 -6.08 11.74 -4.03
C GLU A 376 -4.84 12.10 -3.19
N CYS A 377 -4.78 11.66 -1.92
CA CYS A 377 -3.67 12.00 -1.03
C CYS A 377 -2.39 11.23 -1.40
N PRO A 378 -1.21 11.88 -1.29
CA PRO A 378 0.07 11.20 -1.33
C PRO A 378 0.10 9.99 -0.39
N LYS A 379 0.57 8.84 -0.87
CA LYS A 379 0.43 7.55 -0.19
C LYS A 379 1.21 7.47 1.13
N ASN A 380 2.28 8.24 1.27
CA ASN A 380 3.02 8.43 2.53
C ASN A 380 2.20 9.15 3.62
N ARG A 381 1.15 9.91 3.27
CA ARG A 381 0.27 10.62 4.21
C ARG A 381 -1.06 9.89 4.47
N ALA A 382 -1.34 8.82 3.73
CA ALA A 382 -2.54 8.00 3.93
C ALA A 382 -2.40 7.07 5.15
N GLY A 383 -1.20 6.56 5.42
CA GLY A 383 -0.92 5.64 6.53
C GLY A 383 -1.40 6.11 7.92
N PRO A 384 -1.07 7.34 8.36
CA PRO A 384 -1.53 7.86 9.65
C PRO A 384 -3.06 7.84 9.80
N LEU A 385 -3.81 8.13 8.73
CA LEU A 385 -5.27 8.07 8.76
C LEU A 385 -5.77 6.63 8.87
N ILE A 386 -5.17 5.67 8.16
CA ILE A 386 -5.55 4.24 8.26
C ILE A 386 -5.35 3.77 9.71
N ASN A 387 -4.20 4.05 10.31
CA ASN A 387 -3.89 3.67 11.68
C ASN A 387 -4.82 4.34 12.69
N LEU A 388 -5.16 5.63 12.49
CA LEU A 388 -6.15 6.32 13.29
C LEU A 388 -7.51 5.60 13.21
N MET A 389 -7.98 5.28 12.00
CA MET A 389 -9.26 4.58 11.82
C MET A 389 -9.26 3.21 12.47
N ILE A 390 -8.16 2.44 12.36
CA ILE A 390 -8.01 1.14 13.05
C ILE A 390 -8.13 1.31 14.56
N ASN A 391 -7.43 2.28 15.15
CA ASN A 391 -7.45 2.52 16.59
C ASN A 391 -8.85 2.91 17.08
N VAL A 392 -9.55 3.76 16.32
CA VAL A 392 -10.93 4.16 16.62
C VAL A 392 -11.88 2.98 16.49
N PHE A 393 -11.74 2.16 15.44
CA PHE A 393 -12.56 0.97 15.24
C PHE A 393 -12.39 0.00 16.41
N LYS A 394 -11.14 -0.35 16.75
CA LYS A 394 -10.80 -1.22 17.89
C LYS A 394 -11.41 -0.69 19.18
N LYS A 395 -11.22 0.60 19.46
CA LYS A 395 -11.77 1.26 20.64
C LYS A 395 -13.28 1.11 20.71
N CYS A 396 -13.97 1.38 19.61
CA CYS A 396 -15.43 1.23 19.52
C CYS A 396 -15.89 -0.22 19.70
N THR A 397 -15.10 -1.21 19.27
CA THR A 397 -15.46 -2.63 19.42
C THR A 397 -15.12 -3.24 20.77
N TYR A 398 -14.05 -2.78 21.43
CA TYR A 398 -13.62 -3.33 22.74
C TYR A 398 -14.39 -2.73 23.91
N THR A 399 -14.81 -1.48 23.78
CA THR A 399 -15.64 -0.82 24.79
C THR A 399 -17.03 -1.44 24.76
N LYS A 400 -17.26 -2.46 25.61
CA LYS A 400 -18.57 -3.12 25.82
C LYS A 400 -19.68 -2.19 26.34
N ALA A 401 -19.40 -0.89 26.50
CA ALA A 401 -20.40 0.07 26.91
C ALA A 401 -21.33 0.35 25.72
N GLU A 402 -22.63 0.09 25.91
CA GLU A 402 -23.68 0.49 24.97
C GLU A 402 -23.81 2.03 24.98
N SER A 403 -22.86 2.73 24.35
CA SER A 403 -23.00 4.16 24.11
C SER A 403 -23.62 4.39 22.73
N PRO A 404 -24.64 5.26 22.62
CA PRO A 404 -25.22 5.62 21.32
C PRO A 404 -24.18 6.33 20.43
N GLY A 405 -23.17 6.97 21.03
CA GLY A 405 -22.04 7.57 20.33
C GLY A 405 -21.18 6.56 19.57
N ILE A 406 -20.84 5.43 20.20
CA ILE A 406 -20.06 4.35 19.59
C ILE A 406 -20.83 3.74 18.41
N GLU A 407 -22.13 3.49 18.56
CA GLU A 407 -22.95 2.95 17.47
C GLU A 407 -22.99 3.90 16.26
N ARG A 408 -23.17 5.20 16.50
CA ARG A 408 -23.16 6.22 15.44
C ARG A 408 -21.80 6.32 14.76
N MET A 409 -20.70 6.24 15.52
CA MET A 409 -19.34 6.22 14.99
C MET A 409 -19.12 5.01 14.08
N LEU A 410 -19.45 3.80 14.55
CA LEU A 410 -19.33 2.57 13.77
C LEU A 410 -20.19 2.66 12.49
N ASN A 411 -21.43 3.16 12.58
CA ASN A 411 -22.28 3.36 11.42
C ASN A 411 -21.68 4.36 10.41
N ALA A 412 -21.02 5.43 10.86
CA ALA A 412 -20.32 6.37 9.98
C ALA A 412 -19.09 5.72 9.30
N MET A 413 -18.31 4.93 10.04
CA MET A 413 -17.19 4.16 9.48
C MET A 413 -17.67 3.14 8.44
N TRP A 414 -18.78 2.45 8.68
CA TRP A 414 -19.36 1.57 7.67
C TRP A 414 -19.79 2.31 6.40
N ASN A 415 -20.41 3.47 6.55
CA ASN A 415 -20.90 4.26 5.40
C ASN A 415 -19.76 4.79 4.51
N PHE A 416 -18.68 5.30 5.13
CA PHE A 416 -17.65 6.06 4.41
C PHE A 416 -16.31 5.33 4.25
N LEU A 417 -16.02 4.30 5.05
CA LEU A 417 -14.73 3.61 5.04
C LEU A 417 -14.79 2.16 4.55
N ALA A 418 -15.88 1.42 4.77
CA ALA A 418 -15.95 -0.01 4.43
C ALA A 418 -15.74 -0.28 2.92
N GLY A 419 -16.44 0.47 2.07
CA GLY A 419 -16.27 0.39 0.61
C GLY A 419 -14.86 0.73 0.17
N ARG A 420 -14.26 1.77 0.78
CA ARG A 420 -12.88 2.20 0.50
C ARG A 420 -11.86 1.16 0.94
N ALA A 421 -12.02 0.56 2.12
CA ALA A 421 -11.13 -0.49 2.63
C ALA A 421 -11.00 -1.67 1.65
N ARG A 422 -12.09 -2.05 0.97
CA ARG A 422 -12.06 -3.06 -0.10
C ARG A 422 -11.25 -2.63 -1.32
N GLN A 423 -11.17 -1.34 -1.60
CA GLN A 423 -10.48 -0.78 -2.76
C GLN A 423 -8.99 -0.47 -2.47
N LEU A 424 -8.62 -0.22 -1.20
CA LEU A 424 -7.23 0.08 -0.81
C LEU A 424 -6.24 -1.01 -1.23
N VAL A 425 -6.68 -2.27 -1.31
CA VAL A 425 -5.86 -3.41 -1.75
C VAL A 425 -5.40 -3.34 -3.20
N PHE A 426 -6.00 -2.48 -4.02
CA PHE A 426 -5.63 -2.30 -5.43
C PHE A 426 -4.57 -1.21 -5.62
N ASP A 427 -4.25 -0.44 -4.58
CA ASP A 427 -3.25 0.61 -4.62
C ASP A 427 -1.86 0.07 -4.26
N LEU A 428 -1.08 -0.28 -5.28
CA LEU A 428 0.22 -0.93 -5.10
C LEU A 428 1.22 -0.07 -4.30
N LEU A 429 1.16 1.26 -4.44
CA LEU A 429 2.07 2.16 -3.73
C LEU A 429 1.74 2.22 -2.24
N LEU A 430 0.46 2.33 -1.90
CA LEU A 430 0.01 2.29 -0.50
C LEU A 430 0.33 0.96 0.17
N VAL A 431 -0.01 -0.14 -0.52
CA VAL A 431 0.17 -1.50 -0.01
C VAL A 431 1.64 -1.82 0.22
N SER A 432 2.54 -1.29 -0.61
CA SER A 432 3.98 -1.53 -0.44
C SER A 432 4.50 -1.14 0.95
N GLN A 433 3.90 -0.14 1.60
CA GLN A 433 4.29 0.37 2.90
C GLN A 433 3.32 -0.01 4.03
N TYR A 434 2.03 -0.11 3.75
CA TYR A 434 0.97 -0.21 4.77
C TYR A 434 0.08 -1.46 4.61
N TYR A 435 0.58 -2.54 4.01
CA TYR A 435 -0.21 -3.77 3.80
C TYR A 435 -0.80 -4.34 5.10
N GLU A 436 -0.06 -4.27 6.22
CA GLU A 436 -0.53 -4.77 7.53
C GLU A 436 -1.71 -3.96 8.05
N SER A 437 -1.62 -2.63 7.99
CA SER A 437 -2.72 -1.74 8.37
C SER A 437 -3.96 -1.98 7.50
N VAL A 438 -3.78 -2.15 6.18
CA VAL A 438 -4.91 -2.45 5.28
C VAL A 438 -5.55 -3.81 5.62
N ALA A 439 -4.72 -4.83 5.89
CA ALA A 439 -5.20 -6.16 6.30
C ALA A 439 -5.92 -6.13 7.65
N GLU A 440 -5.41 -5.36 8.60
CA GLU A 440 -6.02 -5.19 9.92
C GLU A 440 -7.36 -4.45 9.84
N LEU A 441 -7.45 -3.38 9.04
CA LEU A 441 -8.72 -2.68 8.82
C LEU A 441 -9.76 -3.63 8.19
N ALA A 442 -9.37 -4.43 7.20
CA ALA A 442 -10.21 -5.44 6.58
C ALA A 442 -10.68 -6.52 7.58
N PHE A 443 -9.78 -6.95 8.47
CA PHE A 443 -10.07 -7.88 9.56
C PHE A 443 -11.13 -7.32 10.50
N LEU A 444 -10.99 -6.06 10.96
CA LEU A 444 -11.91 -5.43 11.89
C LEU A 444 -13.33 -5.30 11.32
N PHE A 445 -13.46 -4.89 10.04
CA PHE A 445 -14.76 -4.86 9.37
C PHE A 445 -15.38 -6.26 9.23
N THR A 446 -14.56 -7.28 8.94
CA THR A 446 -15.05 -8.66 8.83
C THR A 446 -15.55 -9.19 10.17
N LEU A 447 -14.77 -9.00 11.23
CA LEU A 447 -15.12 -9.41 12.58
C LEU A 447 -16.40 -8.70 13.07
N HIS A 448 -16.48 -7.38 12.88
CA HIS A 448 -17.68 -6.63 13.23
C HIS A 448 -18.92 -7.09 12.45
N ALA A 449 -18.76 -7.47 11.18
CA ALA A 449 -19.86 -8.01 10.38
C ALA A 449 -20.34 -9.39 10.86
N VAL A 450 -19.49 -10.17 11.55
CA VAL A 450 -19.89 -11.44 12.19
C VAL A 450 -20.76 -11.16 13.41
N HIS A 451 -20.36 -10.24 14.28
CA HIS A 451 -21.11 -9.90 15.49
C HIS A 451 -22.39 -9.11 15.20
N TYR A 452 -22.36 -8.18 14.25
CA TYR A 452 -23.44 -7.25 13.94
C TYR A 452 -23.83 -7.29 12.46
N PRO A 453 -24.43 -8.41 11.98
CA PRO A 453 -24.72 -8.61 10.56
C PRO A 453 -25.73 -7.60 9.99
N ALA A 454 -26.67 -7.11 10.80
CA ALA A 454 -27.65 -6.11 10.38
C ALA A 454 -26.98 -4.79 9.95
N MET A 455 -25.95 -4.35 10.67
CA MET A 455 -25.21 -3.13 10.34
C MET A 455 -24.42 -3.29 9.05
N ALA A 456 -23.74 -4.42 8.85
CA ALA A 456 -23.04 -4.69 7.60
C ALA A 456 -24.02 -4.73 6.40
N LYS A 457 -25.18 -5.38 6.57
CA LYS A 457 -26.20 -5.49 5.53
C LYS A 457 -26.77 -4.13 5.12
N LYS A 458 -26.96 -3.21 6.07
CA LYS A 458 -27.40 -1.83 5.80
C LYS A 458 -26.49 -1.12 4.79
N HIS A 459 -25.20 -1.43 4.81
CA HIS A 459 -24.17 -0.84 3.94
C HIS A 459 -23.75 -1.76 2.79
N SER A 460 -24.61 -2.68 2.36
CA SER A 460 -24.38 -3.60 1.24
C SER A 460 -23.15 -4.52 1.40
N HIS A 461 -22.80 -4.84 2.64
CA HIS A 461 -21.70 -5.74 2.97
C HIS A 461 -22.18 -6.93 3.81
N SER A 462 -21.37 -7.99 3.83
CA SER A 462 -21.55 -9.15 4.70
C SER A 462 -20.20 -9.73 5.09
N ALA A 463 -20.13 -10.41 6.23
CA ALA A 463 -18.93 -11.13 6.67
C ALA A 463 -18.41 -12.08 5.58
N VAL A 464 -19.32 -12.82 4.92
CA VAL A 464 -19.00 -13.73 3.81
C VAL A 464 -18.35 -12.97 2.64
N SER A 465 -18.95 -11.86 2.21
CA SER A 465 -18.45 -11.08 1.07
C SER A 465 -17.12 -10.40 1.34
N LEU A 466 -16.84 -10.00 2.58
CA LEU A 466 -15.57 -9.42 2.98
C LEU A 466 -14.51 -10.51 3.08
N PHE A 467 -14.83 -11.63 3.74
CA PHE A 467 -13.95 -12.78 3.83
C PHE A 467 -13.49 -13.28 2.47
N GLN A 468 -14.41 -13.52 1.55
CA GLN A 468 -14.07 -13.97 0.19
C GLN A 468 -13.25 -12.94 -0.58
N HIS A 469 -13.50 -11.64 -0.39
CA HIS A 469 -12.74 -10.58 -1.04
C HIS A 469 -11.27 -10.61 -0.62
N PHE A 470 -10.98 -10.63 0.67
CA PHE A 470 -9.60 -10.54 1.17
C PHE A 470 -8.84 -11.88 1.18
N SER A 471 -9.54 -13.02 1.19
CA SER A 471 -8.93 -14.36 1.16
C SER A 471 -8.72 -14.93 -0.24
N THR A 472 -9.73 -14.90 -1.11
CA THR A 472 -9.73 -15.69 -2.35
C THR A 472 -9.94 -14.88 -3.63
N SER A 473 -10.13 -13.55 -3.53
CA SER A 473 -10.28 -12.70 -4.71
C SER A 473 -9.05 -12.78 -5.62
N ILE A 474 -9.34 -12.93 -6.91
CA ILE A 474 -8.35 -12.91 -7.99
C ILE A 474 -7.80 -11.48 -8.17
N MET A 475 -8.56 -10.47 -7.78
CA MET A 475 -8.22 -9.06 -8.01
C MET A 475 -7.11 -8.57 -7.06
N ILE A 476 -6.93 -9.22 -5.90
CA ILE A 476 -5.85 -8.87 -4.97
C ILE A 476 -4.54 -9.44 -5.49
N LYS A 477 -3.67 -8.55 -5.96
CA LYS A 477 -2.36 -8.89 -6.52
C LYS A 477 -1.29 -9.12 -5.44
N ASP A 478 -1.31 -8.33 -4.38
CA ASP A 478 -0.34 -8.44 -3.29
C ASP A 478 -0.79 -9.48 -2.25
N ILE A 479 -0.10 -10.62 -2.22
CA ILE A 479 -0.42 -11.73 -1.32
C ILE A 479 -0.10 -11.42 0.15
N ARG A 480 0.69 -10.38 0.46
CA ARG A 480 1.05 -10.02 1.84
C ARG A 480 -0.18 -9.58 2.61
N ILE A 481 -1.12 -8.89 1.94
CA ILE A 481 -2.41 -8.51 2.52
C ILE A 481 -3.22 -9.75 2.89
N THR A 482 -3.38 -10.70 1.95
CA THR A 482 -4.13 -11.94 2.19
C THR A 482 -3.51 -12.74 3.33
N ARG A 483 -2.17 -12.83 3.39
CA ARG A 483 -1.46 -13.50 4.49
C ARG A 483 -1.72 -12.85 5.83
N ALA A 484 -1.44 -11.55 5.96
CA ALA A 484 -1.64 -10.80 7.19
C ALA A 484 -3.10 -10.86 7.67
N TYR A 485 -4.05 -10.68 6.76
CA TYR A 485 -5.48 -10.76 7.03
C TYR A 485 -5.90 -12.14 7.56
N LEU A 486 -5.43 -13.22 6.93
CA LEU A 486 -5.75 -14.58 7.36
C LEU A 486 -5.11 -14.90 8.70
N THR A 487 -3.86 -14.49 8.95
CA THR A 487 -3.23 -14.66 10.26
C THR A 487 -4.07 -14.03 11.37
N LEU A 488 -4.49 -12.77 11.20
CA LEU A 488 -5.32 -12.07 12.19
C LEU A 488 -6.67 -12.74 12.46
N ILE A 489 -7.34 -13.25 11.42
CA ILE A 489 -8.62 -13.98 11.59
C ILE A 489 -8.42 -15.32 12.28
N LEU A 490 -7.42 -16.07 11.84
CA LEU A 490 -7.23 -17.46 12.27
C LEU A 490 -6.61 -17.59 13.67
N GLU A 491 -6.07 -16.50 14.22
CA GLU A 491 -5.68 -16.40 15.63
C GLU A 491 -6.89 -16.30 16.59
N LYS A 492 -8.08 -15.94 16.10
CA LYS A 492 -9.29 -15.77 16.93
C LYS A 492 -10.18 -17.03 16.90
N GLU A 493 -9.87 -18.02 17.74
CA GLU A 493 -10.54 -19.33 17.75
C GLU A 493 -12.07 -19.27 17.91
N GLU A 494 -12.60 -18.38 18.76
CA GLU A 494 -14.05 -18.24 18.96
C GLU A 494 -14.76 -17.73 17.70
N GLU A 495 -14.14 -16.76 17.01
CA GLU A 495 -14.71 -16.13 15.82
C GLU A 495 -14.69 -17.04 14.59
N ILE A 496 -13.71 -17.95 14.54
CA ILE A 496 -13.65 -18.99 13.53
C ILE A 496 -14.88 -19.89 13.59
N LYS A 497 -15.39 -20.22 14.79
CA LYS A 497 -16.60 -21.06 14.93
C LYS A 497 -17.80 -20.36 14.30
N ASN A 498 -17.97 -19.06 14.56
CA ASN A 498 -19.05 -18.26 13.97
C ASN A 498 -18.92 -18.17 12.44
N LEU A 499 -17.71 -17.91 11.93
CA LEU A 499 -17.43 -17.85 10.49
C LEU A 499 -17.67 -19.19 9.78
N ARG A 500 -17.33 -20.32 10.41
CA ARG A 500 -17.59 -21.67 9.88
C ARG A 500 -19.08 -21.96 9.70
N VAL A 501 -19.92 -21.45 10.60
CA VAL A 501 -21.39 -21.56 10.49
C VAL A 501 -21.93 -20.69 9.35
N LEU A 502 -21.36 -19.49 9.15
CA LEU A 502 -21.80 -18.55 8.12
C LEU A 502 -21.33 -18.91 6.71
N ILE A 503 -20.21 -19.65 6.56
CA ILE A 503 -19.55 -19.90 5.28
C ILE A 503 -19.46 -21.41 4.99
N ASN A 504 -20.34 -21.90 4.11
CA ASN A 504 -20.50 -23.32 3.77
C ASN A 504 -19.25 -24.03 3.18
N ASN A 505 -18.15 -23.31 2.89
CA ASN A 505 -16.88 -23.86 2.36
C ASN A 505 -15.65 -23.17 2.97
N PHE A 506 -15.75 -22.74 4.23
CA PHE A 506 -14.71 -21.96 4.92
C PHE A 506 -13.31 -22.58 4.79
N ASP A 507 -13.18 -23.87 5.08
CA ASP A 507 -11.91 -24.58 5.01
C ASP A 507 -11.30 -24.61 3.61
N THR A 508 -12.14 -24.82 2.60
CA THR A 508 -11.70 -24.83 1.20
C THR A 508 -11.15 -23.46 0.79
N PHE A 509 -11.76 -22.36 1.24
CA PHE A 509 -11.25 -21.01 0.96
C PHE A 509 -9.89 -20.75 1.63
N ILE A 510 -9.67 -21.25 2.85
CA ILE A 510 -8.37 -21.15 3.51
C ILE A 510 -7.31 -21.93 2.74
N ILE A 511 -7.62 -23.16 2.32
CA ILE A 511 -6.69 -23.98 1.52
C ILE A 511 -6.37 -23.30 0.19
N GLN A 512 -7.38 -22.78 -0.52
CA GLN A 512 -7.18 -22.01 -1.76
C GLN A 512 -6.28 -20.78 -1.54
N ALA A 513 -6.52 -20.03 -0.47
CA ALA A 513 -5.75 -18.84 -0.16
C ALA A 513 -4.31 -19.19 0.25
N TRP A 514 -4.11 -20.27 1.03
CA TRP A 514 -2.78 -20.79 1.35
C TRP A 514 -2.02 -21.23 0.10
N ILE A 515 -2.65 -22.00 -0.80
CA ILE A 515 -2.05 -22.40 -2.09
C ILE A 515 -1.63 -21.15 -2.89
N LYS A 516 -2.50 -20.14 -2.99
CA LYS A 516 -2.20 -18.87 -3.66
C LYS A 516 -0.97 -18.20 -3.02
N CYS A 517 -0.95 -18.08 -1.70
CA CYS A 517 0.15 -17.49 -0.96
C CYS A 517 1.46 -18.27 -1.10
N SER A 518 1.43 -19.61 -1.13
CA SER A 518 2.62 -20.46 -1.28
C SER A 518 3.18 -20.47 -2.70
N ILE A 519 2.34 -20.40 -3.73
CA ILE A 519 2.80 -20.34 -5.13
C ILE A 519 3.35 -18.95 -5.47
N LEU A 520 2.69 -17.88 -5.01
CA LEU A 520 3.08 -16.49 -5.32
C LEU A 520 4.12 -15.92 -4.35
N ASN A 521 4.71 -16.74 -3.48
CA ASN A 521 5.77 -16.33 -2.57
C ASN A 521 6.88 -17.38 -2.55
N ASN A 522 8.11 -16.97 -2.80
CA ASN A 522 9.28 -17.85 -2.75
C ASN A 522 9.80 -18.02 -1.30
N ASP A 523 9.49 -17.08 -0.40
CA ASP A 523 9.97 -17.12 0.99
C ASP A 523 8.94 -17.76 1.94
N GLU A 524 9.10 -19.06 2.18
CA GLU A 524 8.28 -19.83 3.13
C GLU A 524 8.67 -19.61 4.60
N THR A 525 9.76 -18.88 4.91
CA THR A 525 10.28 -18.75 6.28
C THR A 525 9.63 -17.65 7.09
N HIS A 526 8.95 -16.71 6.44
CA HIS A 526 8.26 -15.61 7.10
C HIS A 526 7.20 -16.12 8.10
N GLU A 527 7.12 -15.51 9.28
CA GLU A 527 6.28 -15.93 10.42
C GLU A 527 4.82 -16.22 10.03
N GLN A 528 4.15 -15.27 9.37
CA GLN A 528 2.78 -15.45 8.85
C GLN A 528 2.62 -16.67 7.92
N SER A 529 3.61 -16.96 7.05
CA SER A 529 3.58 -18.14 6.16
C SER A 529 3.68 -19.43 6.96
N VAL A 530 4.56 -19.45 7.98
CA VAL A 530 4.73 -20.59 8.88
C VAL A 530 3.46 -20.83 9.71
N PHE A 531 2.84 -19.77 10.22
CA PHE A 531 1.57 -19.84 10.94
C PHE A 531 0.46 -20.44 10.07
N LEU A 532 0.26 -19.92 8.86
CA LEU A 532 -0.76 -20.43 7.93
C LEU A 532 -0.52 -21.89 7.57
N ARG A 533 0.75 -22.28 7.34
CA ARG A 533 1.12 -23.67 7.07
C ARG A 533 0.75 -24.60 8.23
N LYS A 534 1.09 -24.22 9.46
CA LYS A 534 0.74 -24.99 10.67
C LYS A 534 -0.77 -25.07 10.87
N TYR A 535 -1.48 -23.98 10.64
CA TYR A 535 -2.95 -23.96 10.71
C TYR A 535 -3.56 -24.94 9.69
N VAL A 536 -3.14 -24.86 8.43
CA VAL A 536 -3.62 -25.74 7.34
C VAL A 536 -3.31 -27.20 7.64
N ALA A 537 -2.12 -27.51 8.16
CA ALA A 537 -1.74 -28.87 8.56
C ALA A 537 -2.70 -29.47 9.61
N ASN A 538 -3.25 -28.63 10.49
CA ASN A 538 -4.13 -29.08 11.56
C ASN A 538 -5.59 -29.31 11.13
N MET A 539 -5.98 -28.90 9.92
CA MET A 539 -7.34 -29.05 9.40
C MET A 539 -7.67 -30.52 9.10
N ASP A 540 -8.85 -30.98 9.49
CA ASP A 540 -9.28 -32.38 9.30
C ASP A 540 -9.23 -32.83 7.84
N GLN A 541 -9.51 -31.91 6.92
CA GLN A 541 -9.47 -32.20 5.48
C GLN A 541 -8.05 -32.52 4.99
N ILE A 542 -7.04 -31.90 5.58
CA ILE A 542 -5.62 -32.07 5.23
C ILE A 542 -5.04 -33.30 5.94
N LYS A 543 -5.42 -33.54 7.20
CA LYS A 543 -5.09 -34.79 7.93
C LYS A 543 -5.62 -36.05 7.24
N LYS A 544 -6.71 -35.95 6.46
CA LYS A 544 -7.20 -37.06 5.62
C LYS A 544 -6.29 -37.35 4.41
N VAL A 545 -5.55 -36.35 3.95
CA VAL A 545 -4.57 -36.45 2.85
C VAL A 545 -3.20 -36.90 3.39
N LEU A 546 -2.74 -36.26 4.48
CA LEU A 546 -1.49 -36.54 5.19
C LEU A 546 -1.76 -37.58 6.28
N THR A 547 -1.55 -38.85 5.97
CA THR A 547 -2.00 -39.96 6.80
C THR A 547 -1.03 -40.36 7.89
N THR A 548 0.27 -40.14 7.70
CA THR A 548 1.29 -40.49 8.70
C THR A 548 1.77 -39.27 9.49
N VAL A 549 2.28 -39.52 10.69
CA VAL A 549 2.85 -38.46 11.54
C VAL A 549 4.08 -37.82 10.87
N ASP A 550 4.90 -38.63 10.20
CA ASP A 550 6.07 -38.15 9.46
C ASP A 550 5.66 -37.26 8.27
N GLU A 551 4.61 -37.63 7.52
CA GLU A 551 4.06 -36.80 6.43
C GLU A 551 3.58 -35.43 6.96
N LEU A 552 2.97 -35.41 8.15
CA LEU A 552 2.52 -34.18 8.77
C LEU A 552 3.69 -33.29 9.25
N GLN A 553 4.73 -33.89 9.84
CA GLN A 553 5.92 -33.17 10.28
C GLN A 553 6.72 -32.61 9.09
N GLU A 554 6.87 -33.37 8.01
CA GLU A 554 7.52 -32.92 6.78
C GLU A 554 6.73 -31.78 6.13
N PHE A 555 5.39 -31.85 6.12
CA PHE A 555 4.57 -30.73 5.65
C PHE A 555 4.70 -29.47 6.53
N GLN A 556 4.81 -29.62 7.85
CA GLN A 556 4.87 -28.50 8.79
C GLN A 556 6.24 -27.82 8.85
N ASN A 557 7.32 -28.58 8.74
CA ASN A 557 8.69 -28.14 8.99
C ASN A 557 9.59 -28.20 7.75
N GLY A 558 9.20 -28.95 6.73
CA GLY A 558 9.98 -29.13 5.51
C GLY A 558 10.05 -27.86 4.67
N PRO A 559 11.14 -27.69 3.89
CA PRO A 559 11.20 -26.67 2.86
C PRO A 559 10.26 -27.04 1.70
N ARG A 560 9.58 -26.07 1.10
CA ARG A 560 8.74 -26.24 -0.11
C ARG A 560 7.48 -27.07 0.15
N ALA A 561 6.75 -26.73 1.20
CA ALA A 561 5.57 -27.46 1.64
C ALA A 561 4.50 -27.63 0.55
N ILE A 562 4.42 -26.68 -0.40
CA ILE A 562 3.50 -26.78 -1.54
C ILE A 562 3.83 -27.96 -2.48
N PHE A 563 5.11 -28.27 -2.71
CA PHE A 563 5.51 -29.42 -3.53
C PHE A 563 5.15 -30.72 -2.82
N PHE A 564 5.47 -30.80 -1.53
CA PHE A 564 5.11 -31.95 -0.72
C PHE A 564 3.60 -32.20 -0.73
N PHE A 565 2.79 -31.15 -0.55
CA PHE A 565 1.35 -31.24 -0.63
C PHE A 565 0.83 -31.76 -1.98
N ILE A 566 1.36 -31.23 -3.10
CA ILE A 566 1.01 -31.67 -4.45
C ILE A 566 1.34 -33.16 -4.64
N MET A 567 2.51 -33.61 -4.17
CA MET A 567 2.92 -35.01 -4.25
C MET A 567 2.02 -35.92 -3.41
N MET A 568 1.62 -35.48 -2.21
CA MET A 568 0.73 -36.25 -1.35
C MET A 568 -0.69 -36.37 -1.93
N LEU A 569 -1.19 -35.36 -2.63
CA LEU A 569 -2.46 -35.45 -3.37
C LEU A 569 -2.41 -36.52 -4.46
N MET A 570 -1.30 -36.60 -5.21
CA MET A 570 -1.08 -37.67 -6.19
C MET A 570 -1.08 -39.05 -5.52
N LYS A 571 -0.28 -39.22 -4.45
CA LYS A 571 -0.19 -40.49 -3.70
C LYS A 571 -1.55 -40.91 -3.17
N LYS A 572 -2.33 -39.98 -2.59
CA LYS A 572 -3.66 -40.26 -2.06
C LYS A 572 -4.63 -40.74 -3.15
N ARG A 573 -4.64 -40.08 -4.31
CA ARG A 573 -5.46 -40.50 -5.45
C ARG A 573 -5.11 -41.91 -5.94
N ALA A 574 -3.83 -42.25 -5.97
CA ALA A 574 -3.37 -43.58 -6.39
C ALA A 574 -3.87 -44.70 -5.44
N LEU A 575 -4.08 -44.37 -4.16
CA LEU A 575 -4.60 -45.30 -3.16
C LEU A 575 -6.14 -45.49 -3.22
N CYS A 576 -6.87 -44.63 -3.93
CA CYS A 576 -8.33 -44.79 -4.09
C CYS A 576 -8.62 -46.03 -4.94
N GLN A 577 -9.38 -46.98 -4.39
CA GLN A 577 -9.66 -48.27 -5.05
C GLN A 577 -10.86 -48.17 -6.02
N ASN A 578 -11.94 -47.47 -5.63
CA ASN A 578 -13.16 -47.37 -6.42
C ASN A 578 -13.19 -46.15 -7.34
N GLN A 579 -13.85 -46.27 -8.49
CA GLN A 579 -14.02 -45.15 -9.43
C GLN A 579 -14.83 -44.00 -8.84
N HIS A 580 -15.83 -44.30 -8.00
CA HIS A 580 -16.62 -43.29 -7.29
C HIS A 580 -15.76 -42.48 -6.31
N ASP A 581 -14.92 -43.14 -5.51
CA ASP A 581 -14.04 -42.48 -4.54
C ASP A 581 -12.98 -41.61 -5.24
N ARG A 582 -12.49 -42.07 -6.41
CA ARG A 582 -11.61 -41.27 -7.27
C ARG A 582 -12.31 -40.03 -7.81
N ALA A 583 -13.54 -40.15 -8.31
CA ALA A 583 -14.28 -39.02 -8.84
C ALA A 583 -14.59 -37.96 -7.75
N ALA A 584 -15.00 -38.41 -6.55
CA ALA A 584 -15.24 -37.52 -5.41
C ALA A 584 -13.95 -36.82 -4.93
N PHE A 585 -12.82 -37.53 -4.93
CA PHE A 585 -11.52 -36.93 -4.62
C PHE A 585 -11.08 -35.91 -5.68
N ASP A 586 -11.26 -36.23 -6.97
CA ASP A 586 -10.91 -35.37 -8.10
C ASP A 586 -11.74 -34.08 -8.07
N GLU A 587 -13.03 -34.15 -7.73
CA GLU A 587 -13.89 -32.97 -7.52
C GLU A 587 -13.37 -32.09 -6.38
N LYS A 588 -13.00 -32.70 -5.25
CA LYS A 588 -12.45 -31.98 -4.10
C LYS A 588 -11.09 -31.33 -4.42
N PHE A 589 -10.23 -32.03 -5.16
CA PHE A 589 -8.96 -31.48 -5.66
C PHE A 589 -9.20 -30.23 -6.53
N CYS A 590 -10.17 -30.30 -7.45
CA CYS A 590 -10.51 -29.18 -8.32
C CYS A 590 -10.95 -27.95 -7.53
N LEU A 591 -11.62 -28.14 -6.38
CA LEU A 591 -11.95 -27.04 -5.48
C LEU A 591 -10.69 -26.41 -4.87
N TYR A 592 -9.67 -27.16 -4.46
CA TYR A 592 -8.46 -26.59 -3.86
C TYR A 592 -7.66 -25.70 -4.83
N PHE A 593 -7.55 -26.10 -6.10
CA PHE A 593 -6.81 -25.35 -7.13
C PHE A 593 -7.71 -24.45 -7.99
N ASN A 594 -8.92 -24.15 -7.51
CA ASN A 594 -9.85 -23.33 -8.26
C ASN A 594 -9.26 -21.95 -8.57
N ASN A 595 -9.51 -21.45 -9.77
CA ASN A 595 -9.01 -20.17 -10.29
C ASN A 595 -7.48 -20.02 -10.40
N VAL A 596 -6.65 -21.04 -10.15
CA VAL A 596 -5.18 -20.94 -10.26
C VAL A 596 -4.75 -20.39 -11.63
N HIS A 597 -5.37 -20.86 -12.71
CA HIS A 597 -5.13 -20.40 -14.08
C HIS A 597 -5.39 -18.89 -14.31
N LYS A 598 -6.13 -18.21 -13.41
CA LYS A 598 -6.49 -16.78 -13.56
C LYS A 598 -5.47 -15.82 -12.93
N TRP A 599 -4.78 -16.23 -11.87
CA TRP A 599 -3.87 -15.35 -11.12
C TRP A 599 -2.41 -15.77 -11.17
N ILE A 600 -2.09 -17.02 -11.53
CA ILE A 600 -0.73 -17.56 -11.39
C ILE A 600 0.35 -16.83 -12.20
N LEU A 601 -0.02 -16.27 -13.36
CA LEU A 601 0.89 -15.48 -14.19
C LEU A 601 0.88 -13.97 -13.86
N GLY A 602 0.03 -13.54 -12.91
CA GLY A 602 -0.14 -12.12 -12.58
C GLY A 602 1.15 -11.37 -12.19
N PRO A 603 2.06 -11.97 -11.41
CA PRO A 603 3.33 -11.32 -11.05
C PRO A 603 4.43 -11.35 -12.13
N ILE A 604 4.23 -12.07 -13.23
CA ILE A 604 5.27 -12.32 -14.24
C ILE A 604 5.17 -11.25 -15.34
N THR A 605 6.12 -10.33 -15.32
CA THR A 605 6.31 -9.25 -16.29
C THR A 605 7.65 -9.42 -17.01
N ASP A 606 7.88 -8.62 -18.05
CA ASP A 606 9.16 -8.64 -18.78
C ASP A 606 10.36 -8.29 -17.86
N GLU A 607 10.14 -7.40 -16.90
CA GLU A 607 11.14 -7.01 -15.88
C GLU A 607 11.39 -8.12 -14.85
N SER A 608 10.37 -8.92 -14.49
CA SER A 608 10.46 -9.93 -13.44
C SER A 608 10.80 -11.34 -13.96
N ILE A 609 11.08 -11.50 -15.26
CA ILE A 609 11.35 -12.79 -15.90
C ILE A 609 12.46 -13.60 -15.21
N ASN A 610 13.56 -12.93 -14.85
CA ASN A 610 14.73 -13.56 -14.24
C ASN A 610 14.66 -13.57 -12.71
N SER A 611 13.52 -13.18 -12.12
CA SER A 611 13.36 -13.23 -10.67
C SER A 611 13.22 -14.69 -10.20
N ASP A 612 13.76 -14.96 -9.01
CA ASP A 612 13.59 -16.28 -8.36
C ASP A 612 12.12 -16.65 -8.19
N LEU A 613 11.24 -15.65 -8.02
CA LEU A 613 9.79 -15.84 -7.91
C LEU A 613 9.18 -16.37 -9.21
N SER A 614 9.57 -15.83 -10.37
CA SER A 614 9.08 -16.31 -11.67
C SER A 614 9.49 -17.76 -11.92
N VAL A 615 10.74 -18.11 -11.61
CA VAL A 615 11.23 -19.49 -11.69
C VAL A 615 10.49 -20.41 -10.71
N TRP A 616 10.26 -19.94 -9.47
CA TRP A 616 9.49 -20.66 -8.46
C TRP A 616 8.06 -20.96 -8.93
N ILE A 617 7.33 -19.95 -9.40
CA ILE A 617 5.96 -20.10 -9.91
C ILE A 617 5.92 -21.15 -11.03
N TYR A 618 6.81 -21.07 -12.01
CA TYR A 618 6.85 -22.05 -13.09
C TYR A 618 7.15 -23.45 -12.56
N ARG A 619 8.09 -23.61 -11.62
CA ARG A 619 8.34 -24.91 -10.98
C ARG A 619 7.09 -25.45 -10.28
N CYS A 620 6.31 -24.62 -9.58
CA CYS A 620 5.01 -25.03 -9.02
C CYS A 620 4.03 -25.50 -10.09
N ILE A 621 3.92 -24.79 -11.21
CA ILE A 621 3.06 -25.18 -12.35
C ILE A 621 3.52 -26.53 -12.92
N GLY A 622 4.82 -26.68 -13.17
CA GLY A 622 5.42 -27.90 -13.70
C GLY A 622 5.15 -29.09 -12.78
N THR A 623 5.38 -28.96 -11.48
CA THR A 623 5.11 -30.00 -10.48
C THR A 623 3.62 -30.31 -10.39
N LEU A 624 2.74 -29.30 -10.42
CA LEU A 624 1.29 -29.51 -10.41
C LEU A 624 0.82 -30.32 -11.63
N ILE A 625 1.33 -30.01 -12.83
CA ILE A 625 1.01 -30.76 -14.04
C ILE A 625 1.60 -32.16 -13.96
N PHE A 626 2.88 -32.30 -13.63
CA PHE A 626 3.57 -33.58 -13.50
C PHE A 626 2.84 -34.53 -12.53
N CYS A 627 2.46 -34.02 -11.37
CA CYS A 627 1.86 -34.84 -10.32
C CYS A 627 0.36 -35.05 -10.47
N CYS A 628 -0.37 -34.08 -11.03
CA CYS A 628 -1.83 -34.04 -10.95
C CYS A 628 -2.55 -34.00 -12.30
N SER A 629 -1.86 -34.24 -13.42
CA SER A 629 -2.44 -34.25 -14.78
C SER A 629 -3.80 -34.96 -14.90
N PRO A 630 -4.01 -36.17 -14.34
CA PRO A 630 -5.30 -36.86 -14.44
C PRO A 630 -6.46 -36.12 -13.75
N MET A 631 -6.19 -35.50 -12.59
CA MET A 631 -7.19 -34.71 -11.86
C MET A 631 -7.47 -33.39 -12.58
N LEU A 632 -6.42 -32.75 -13.09
CA LEU A 632 -6.53 -31.50 -13.85
C LEU A 632 -7.33 -31.71 -15.15
N TYR A 633 -7.15 -32.86 -15.81
CA TYR A 633 -7.85 -33.23 -17.03
C TYR A 633 -9.31 -33.61 -16.78
N ALA A 634 -9.59 -34.38 -15.72
CA ALA A 634 -10.94 -34.80 -15.35
C ALA A 634 -11.84 -33.66 -14.84
N SER A 635 -11.26 -32.49 -14.57
CA SER A 635 -12.02 -31.32 -14.09
C SER A 635 -13.08 -30.84 -15.09
N PRO A 636 -14.24 -30.32 -14.64
CA PRO A 636 -15.35 -29.92 -15.53
C PRO A 636 -15.00 -28.88 -16.59
N LYS A 637 -13.94 -28.08 -16.36
CA LYS A 637 -13.46 -27.03 -17.27
C LYS A 637 -12.16 -27.41 -17.98
N ASN A 638 -11.63 -28.61 -17.75
CA ASN A 638 -10.31 -29.04 -18.21
C ASN A 638 -9.22 -28.02 -17.85
N MET A 639 -8.99 -27.84 -16.55
CA MET A 639 -7.99 -26.92 -15.99
C MET A 639 -6.58 -27.18 -16.54
N LEU A 640 -6.27 -28.43 -16.92
CA LEU A 640 -5.01 -28.77 -17.58
C LEU A 640 -4.83 -28.00 -18.89
N ARG A 641 -5.87 -27.97 -19.73
CA ARG A 641 -5.86 -27.22 -20.99
C ARG A 641 -5.64 -25.72 -20.74
N ASP A 642 -6.38 -25.13 -19.80
CA ASP A 642 -6.26 -23.70 -19.51
C ASP A 642 -4.87 -23.32 -18.98
N LEU A 643 -4.30 -24.15 -18.11
CA LEU A 643 -2.95 -23.95 -17.60
C LEU A 643 -1.92 -24.03 -18.73
N ILE A 644 -1.96 -25.07 -19.57
CA ILE A 644 -1.00 -25.24 -20.67
C ILE A 644 -1.15 -24.13 -21.72
N ALA A 645 -2.38 -23.77 -22.09
CA ALA A 645 -2.63 -22.70 -23.06
C ALA A 645 -2.13 -21.33 -22.56
N ARG A 646 -2.23 -21.04 -21.25
CA ARG A 646 -1.75 -19.75 -20.70
C ARG A 646 -0.25 -19.71 -20.45
N THR A 647 0.34 -20.84 -20.04
CA THR A 647 1.72 -20.88 -19.52
C THR A 647 2.74 -21.39 -20.54
N LEU A 648 2.37 -22.35 -21.40
CA LEU A 648 3.28 -22.93 -22.39
C LEU A 648 2.91 -22.60 -23.85
N LEU A 649 1.62 -22.54 -24.17
CA LEU A 649 1.12 -22.29 -25.52
C LEU A 649 0.24 -21.02 -25.63
N PRO A 650 0.75 -19.82 -25.24
CA PRO A 650 -0.02 -18.59 -25.37
C PRO A 650 -0.41 -18.33 -26.84
N HIS A 651 -1.61 -17.78 -27.08
CA HIS A 651 -2.15 -17.52 -28.42
C HIS A 651 -1.26 -16.56 -29.24
N GLU A 652 -1.12 -16.84 -30.54
CA GLU A 652 -0.06 -16.34 -31.42
C GLU A 652 -0.10 -14.84 -31.80
N THR A 653 -1.09 -14.06 -31.35
CA THR A 653 -1.08 -12.61 -31.60
C THR A 653 -0.25 -11.82 -30.60
N GLU A 654 -0.08 -12.26 -29.34
CA GLU A 654 0.61 -11.50 -28.27
C GLU A 654 1.10 -12.40 -27.11
N GLY A 655 1.91 -13.42 -27.39
CA GLY A 655 2.59 -14.18 -26.33
C GLY A 655 3.94 -13.54 -26.00
N PRO A 656 4.17 -13.00 -24.78
CA PRO A 656 5.43 -12.34 -24.48
C PRO A 656 6.59 -13.34 -24.52
N ALA A 657 7.66 -13.03 -25.25
CA ALA A 657 8.82 -13.92 -25.42
C ALA A 657 9.41 -14.41 -24.08
N TYR A 658 9.24 -13.62 -23.02
CA TYR A 658 9.67 -13.93 -21.67
C TYR A 658 8.95 -15.15 -21.04
N VAL A 659 7.64 -15.32 -21.28
CA VAL A 659 6.83 -16.45 -20.78
C VAL A 659 7.37 -17.76 -21.33
N ILE A 660 7.58 -17.79 -22.65
CA ILE A 660 8.07 -18.96 -23.38
C ILE A 660 9.51 -19.30 -22.94
N SER A 661 10.34 -18.30 -22.64
CA SER A 661 11.71 -18.50 -22.20
C SER A 661 11.81 -19.24 -20.86
N ILE A 662 11.02 -18.85 -19.85
CA ILE A 662 10.98 -19.53 -18.55
C ILE A 662 10.32 -20.90 -18.68
N ALA A 663 9.24 -21.01 -19.47
CA ALA A 663 8.50 -22.25 -19.65
C ALA A 663 9.37 -23.43 -20.16
N LYS A 664 10.47 -23.15 -20.86
CA LYS A 664 11.47 -24.16 -21.26
C LYS A 664 11.96 -25.00 -20.08
N GLN A 665 12.07 -24.41 -18.89
CA GLN A 665 12.61 -25.09 -17.70
C GLN A 665 11.69 -26.19 -17.18
N ILE A 666 10.39 -26.10 -17.46
CA ILE A 666 9.38 -27.06 -16.98
C ILE A 666 8.88 -28.01 -18.06
N PHE A 667 9.48 -27.95 -19.26
CA PHE A 667 9.07 -28.75 -20.41
C PHE A 667 9.00 -30.26 -20.09
N SER A 668 10.04 -30.81 -19.44
CA SER A 668 10.05 -32.22 -19.03
C SER A 668 8.89 -32.59 -18.11
N LEU A 669 8.61 -31.74 -17.13
CA LEU A 669 7.56 -31.96 -16.13
C LEU A 669 6.18 -32.01 -16.78
N VAL A 670 5.94 -31.16 -17.77
CA VAL A 670 4.68 -31.13 -18.52
C VAL A 670 4.54 -32.39 -19.38
N ILE A 671 5.55 -32.73 -20.18
CA ILE A 671 5.49 -33.92 -21.06
C ILE A 671 5.33 -35.20 -20.25
N LEU A 672 6.11 -35.39 -19.19
CA LEU A 672 6.00 -36.56 -18.31
C LEU A 672 4.69 -36.56 -17.50
N GLY A 673 4.10 -35.41 -17.21
CA GLY A 673 2.77 -35.33 -16.61
C GLY A 673 1.67 -35.88 -17.52
N LEU A 674 1.72 -35.53 -18.81
CA LEU A 674 0.76 -35.99 -19.82
C LEU A 674 0.79 -37.50 -20.04
N GLU A 675 1.91 -38.16 -19.74
CA GLU A 675 2.04 -39.62 -19.80
C GLU A 675 0.99 -40.35 -18.95
N SER A 676 0.59 -39.76 -17.82
CA SER A 676 -0.40 -40.36 -16.91
C SER A 676 -1.84 -40.38 -17.48
N LEU A 677 -2.05 -39.78 -18.66
CA LEU A 677 -3.32 -39.71 -19.38
C LEU A 677 -3.37 -40.74 -20.51
N ASN A 678 -4.57 -41.10 -20.96
CA ASN A 678 -4.74 -41.94 -22.15
C ASN A 678 -4.58 -41.14 -23.45
N VAL A 679 -3.37 -40.64 -23.70
CA VAL A 679 -3.05 -39.78 -24.85
C VAL A 679 -3.29 -40.51 -26.18
N ARG A 680 -3.09 -41.82 -26.23
CA ARG A 680 -3.27 -42.60 -27.49
C ARG A 680 -4.72 -42.65 -27.97
N ALA A 681 -5.68 -42.64 -27.05
CA ALA A 681 -7.10 -42.61 -27.39
C ALA A 681 -7.63 -41.18 -27.66
N ASP A 682 -6.87 -40.14 -27.27
CA ASP A 682 -7.32 -38.76 -27.27
C ASP A 682 -6.60 -37.90 -28.32
N ILE A 683 -7.32 -37.57 -29.39
CA ILE A 683 -6.80 -36.76 -30.50
C ILE A 683 -6.37 -35.35 -30.04
N TYR A 684 -7.07 -34.78 -29.05
CA TYR A 684 -6.75 -33.46 -28.54
C TYR A 684 -5.40 -33.46 -27.81
N LEU A 685 -5.15 -34.45 -26.95
CA LEU A 685 -3.88 -34.57 -26.24
C LEU A 685 -2.70 -34.83 -27.22
N GLN A 686 -2.93 -35.60 -28.28
CA GLN A 686 -1.92 -35.78 -29.35
C GLN A 686 -1.63 -34.47 -30.08
N GLY A 687 -2.66 -33.68 -30.38
CA GLY A 687 -2.52 -32.33 -30.94
C GLY A 687 -1.71 -31.42 -30.01
N LEU A 688 -2.02 -31.42 -28.71
CA LEU A 688 -1.33 -30.63 -27.71
C LEU A 688 0.17 -30.95 -27.61
N ILE A 689 0.52 -32.24 -27.58
CA ILE A 689 1.92 -32.68 -27.56
C ILE A 689 2.64 -32.24 -28.83
N ARG A 690 2.00 -32.40 -30.00
CA ARG A 690 2.56 -31.94 -31.28
C ARG A 690 2.86 -30.44 -31.25
N ASP A 691 1.93 -29.63 -30.75
CA ASP A 691 2.07 -28.18 -30.69
C ASP A 691 3.16 -27.75 -29.69
N LEU A 692 3.27 -28.44 -28.55
CA LEU A 692 4.37 -28.26 -27.58
C LEU A 692 5.73 -28.55 -28.20
N PHE A 693 5.91 -29.70 -28.85
CA PHE A 693 7.17 -30.00 -29.54
C PHE A 693 7.44 -29.02 -30.68
N ALA A 694 6.42 -28.63 -31.45
CA ALA A 694 6.60 -27.69 -32.54
C ALA A 694 7.15 -26.33 -32.05
N ARG A 695 6.65 -25.84 -30.92
CA ARG A 695 7.04 -24.55 -30.34
C ARG A 695 8.36 -24.59 -29.58
N TYR A 696 8.62 -25.64 -28.79
CA TYR A 696 9.76 -25.69 -27.87
C TYR A 696 11.01 -26.36 -28.44
N LEU A 697 10.91 -27.19 -29.49
CA LEU A 697 12.10 -27.84 -30.04
C LEU A 697 13.16 -26.85 -30.56
N PRO A 698 12.82 -25.75 -31.26
CA PRO A 698 13.78 -24.72 -31.66
C PRO A 698 14.40 -23.96 -30.49
N LEU A 699 13.77 -24.02 -29.32
CA LEU A 699 14.15 -23.27 -28.13
C LEU A 699 15.01 -24.08 -27.16
N LEU A 700 14.87 -25.41 -27.20
CA LEU A 700 15.57 -26.39 -26.37
C LEU A 700 16.81 -26.96 -27.06
N ILE A 701 16.98 -26.71 -28.35
CA ILE A 701 18.11 -27.13 -29.17
C ILE A 701 18.77 -25.85 -29.71
N THR A 702 19.92 -25.48 -29.16
CA THR A 702 20.63 -24.24 -29.54
C THR A 702 21.98 -24.52 -30.16
N ASP A 703 22.27 -23.85 -31.26
CA ASP A 703 23.58 -23.94 -31.93
C ASP A 703 24.65 -23.20 -31.10
N THR A 704 25.77 -23.87 -30.83
CA THR A 704 26.91 -23.22 -30.17
C THR A 704 27.75 -22.47 -31.19
N THR A 705 27.83 -21.14 -31.03
CA THR A 705 28.60 -20.23 -31.89
C THR A 705 30.03 -20.76 -32.12
N GLY A 706 30.34 -21.12 -33.36
CA GLY A 706 31.71 -21.47 -33.80
C GLY A 706 32.06 -22.97 -33.82
N SER A 707 31.16 -23.88 -33.45
CA SER A 707 31.42 -25.33 -33.56
C SER A 707 30.22 -26.04 -34.21
N ARG A 708 30.46 -27.10 -35.00
CA ARG A 708 29.42 -27.99 -35.56
C ARG A 708 28.68 -28.82 -34.48
N SER A 709 28.76 -28.44 -33.21
CA SER A 709 28.04 -29.09 -32.12
C SER A 709 26.81 -28.26 -31.72
N CYS A 710 25.80 -28.95 -31.23
CA CYS A 710 24.53 -28.36 -30.83
C CYS A 710 24.26 -28.74 -29.37
N LYS A 711 23.82 -27.79 -28.55
CA LYS A 711 23.49 -28.03 -27.14
C LYS A 711 22.01 -28.35 -27.02
N ILE A 712 21.70 -29.55 -26.56
CA ILE A 712 20.32 -29.95 -26.23
C ILE A 712 20.08 -29.73 -24.74
N SER A 713 18.96 -29.10 -24.41
CA SER A 713 18.50 -28.89 -23.04
C SER A 713 18.25 -30.21 -22.32
N GLU A 714 18.72 -30.31 -21.07
CA GLU A 714 18.48 -31.46 -20.20
C GLU A 714 16.98 -31.75 -20.00
N SER A 715 16.13 -30.71 -20.01
CA SER A 715 14.66 -30.86 -19.93
C SER A 715 14.09 -31.68 -21.11
N LEU A 716 14.64 -31.55 -22.31
CA LEU A 716 14.20 -32.34 -23.46
C LEU A 716 14.70 -33.78 -23.34
N LEU A 717 15.94 -33.97 -22.90
CA LEU A 717 16.56 -35.30 -22.77
C LEU A 717 15.90 -36.15 -21.69
N LYS A 718 15.51 -35.55 -20.56
CA LYS A 718 14.76 -36.23 -19.48
C LYS A 718 13.47 -36.90 -19.97
N CYS A 719 12.80 -36.33 -20.96
CA CYS A 719 11.61 -36.94 -21.56
C CYS A 719 11.90 -38.34 -22.13
N PHE A 720 13.10 -38.57 -22.66
CA PHE A 720 13.53 -39.85 -23.24
C PHE A 720 14.16 -40.81 -22.23
N GLN A 721 14.56 -40.30 -21.05
CA GLN A 721 15.12 -41.11 -19.96
C GLN A 721 14.02 -41.71 -19.08
N ASP A 722 13.04 -40.89 -18.70
CA ASP A 722 12.11 -41.21 -17.62
C ASP A 722 10.76 -41.77 -18.09
N ALA A 723 10.33 -41.45 -19.31
CA ALA A 723 9.03 -41.88 -19.83
C ALA A 723 8.97 -43.41 -20.08
N LYS A 724 7.76 -43.99 -19.99
CA LYS A 724 7.49 -45.38 -20.37
C LYS A 724 7.58 -45.58 -21.88
N SER A 725 7.92 -46.80 -22.26
CA SER A 725 8.13 -47.23 -23.66
C SER A 725 6.93 -46.94 -24.57
N GLU A 726 5.70 -47.16 -24.11
CA GLU A 726 4.50 -46.91 -24.93
C GLU A 726 4.30 -45.43 -25.24
N PHE A 727 4.46 -44.56 -24.24
CA PHE A 727 4.33 -43.12 -24.41
C PHE A 727 5.48 -42.54 -25.25
N LEU A 728 6.70 -43.06 -25.07
CA LEU A 728 7.83 -42.75 -25.94
C LEU A 728 7.57 -43.14 -27.40
N GLY A 729 6.95 -44.28 -27.64
CA GLY A 729 6.52 -44.70 -28.97
C GLY A 729 5.62 -43.64 -29.61
N LEU A 730 4.60 -43.15 -28.89
CA LEU A 730 3.72 -42.09 -29.36
C LEU A 730 4.45 -40.77 -29.63
N ILE A 731 5.35 -40.34 -28.73
CA ILE A 731 6.17 -39.14 -28.94
C ILE A 731 6.99 -39.28 -30.23
N LEU A 732 7.62 -40.43 -30.45
CA LEU A 732 8.40 -40.70 -31.66
C LEU A 732 7.52 -40.79 -32.91
N GLU A 733 6.28 -41.28 -32.82
CA GLU A 733 5.31 -41.24 -33.93
C GLU A 733 4.92 -39.80 -34.31
N ILE A 734 4.69 -38.94 -33.32
CA ILE A 734 4.40 -37.51 -33.50
C ILE A 734 5.62 -36.79 -34.10
N LEU A 735 6.81 -36.97 -33.50
CA LEU A 735 8.05 -36.36 -33.97
C LEU A 735 8.41 -36.82 -35.38
N SER A 736 8.27 -38.12 -35.66
CA SER A 736 8.52 -38.67 -37.00
C SER A 736 7.48 -38.21 -38.03
N GLY A 737 6.33 -37.68 -37.59
CA GLY A 737 5.35 -36.99 -38.43
C GLY A 737 5.90 -35.72 -39.09
N ASN A 738 7.01 -35.16 -38.59
CA ASN A 738 7.65 -33.97 -39.17
C ASN A 738 8.52 -34.27 -40.40
N PHE A 739 8.78 -35.54 -40.73
CA PHE A 739 9.52 -35.95 -41.94
C PHE A 739 8.63 -35.92 -43.19
N ILE A 740 7.96 -34.79 -43.42
CA ILE A 740 7.11 -34.52 -44.59
C ILE A 740 7.81 -33.48 -45.47
N ILE A 741 7.66 -33.62 -46.78
CA ILE A 741 8.20 -32.70 -47.80
C ILE A 741 7.03 -31.95 -48.44
N THR A 742 7.15 -30.63 -48.49
CA THR A 742 6.17 -29.75 -49.10
C THR A 742 6.42 -29.72 -50.62
N PHE A 743 5.47 -30.21 -51.42
CA PHE A 743 5.63 -30.42 -52.86
C PHE A 743 5.96 -29.15 -53.67
N VAL A 744 5.66 -27.96 -53.13
CA VAL A 744 5.81 -26.68 -53.85
C VAL A 744 7.25 -26.13 -53.82
N GLN A 745 8.07 -26.52 -52.83
CA GLN A 745 9.41 -25.93 -52.64
C GLN A 745 10.54 -26.96 -52.47
N ASN A 746 10.22 -28.26 -52.43
CA ASN A 746 11.22 -29.32 -52.20
C ASN A 746 12.03 -29.12 -50.89
N THR A 747 11.43 -28.43 -49.93
CA THR A 747 11.98 -28.12 -48.60
C THR A 747 11.36 -29.06 -47.56
N THR A 748 12.18 -29.52 -46.61
CA THR A 748 11.68 -30.27 -45.45
C THR A 748 11.02 -29.33 -44.45
N HIS A 749 10.10 -29.84 -43.63
CA HIS A 749 9.55 -29.10 -42.50
C HIS A 749 10.65 -28.47 -41.64
N LYS A 750 10.47 -27.22 -41.17
CA LYS A 750 11.47 -26.44 -40.40
C LYS A 750 12.04 -27.20 -39.20
N ILE A 751 11.25 -28.09 -38.63
CA ILE A 751 11.55 -28.86 -37.41
C ILE A 751 12.26 -30.19 -37.73
N CYS A 752 12.26 -30.64 -38.99
CA CYS A 752 12.88 -31.89 -39.44
C CYS A 752 14.36 -31.97 -39.05
N TYR A 753 15.12 -30.90 -39.28
CA TYR A 753 16.54 -30.79 -38.91
C TYR A 753 16.76 -30.95 -37.40
N LEU A 754 15.90 -30.32 -36.58
CA LEU A 754 15.99 -30.36 -35.13
C LEU A 754 15.63 -31.74 -34.57
N VAL A 755 14.65 -32.43 -35.16
CA VAL A 755 14.32 -33.82 -34.80
C VAL A 755 15.48 -34.75 -35.15
N MET A 756 16.13 -34.57 -36.31
CA MET A 756 17.33 -35.35 -36.65
C MET A 756 18.44 -35.15 -35.61
N LEU A 757 18.73 -33.91 -35.21
CA LEU A 757 19.73 -33.62 -34.17
C LEU A 757 19.39 -34.28 -32.83
N LEU A 758 18.12 -34.24 -32.42
CA LEU A 758 17.65 -34.88 -31.19
C LEU A 758 17.87 -36.39 -31.22
N LEU A 759 17.37 -37.07 -32.26
CA LEU A 759 17.48 -38.53 -32.38
C LEU A 759 18.93 -38.99 -32.41
N ARG A 760 19.78 -38.28 -33.17
CA ARG A 760 21.22 -38.53 -33.25
C ARG A 760 21.91 -38.38 -31.90
N ASN A 761 21.60 -37.34 -31.14
CA ASN A 761 22.18 -37.14 -29.81
C ASN A 761 21.74 -38.20 -28.80
N VAL A 762 20.48 -38.65 -28.85
CA VAL A 762 19.99 -39.78 -28.04
C VAL A 762 20.74 -41.06 -28.39
N LEU A 763 21.00 -41.33 -29.68
CA LEU A 763 21.76 -42.50 -30.14
C LEU A 763 23.25 -42.44 -29.72
N LYS A 764 23.88 -41.27 -29.83
CA LYS A 764 25.30 -41.06 -29.44
C LYS A 764 25.53 -41.23 -27.94
N ALA A 765 24.56 -40.87 -27.11
CA ALA A 765 24.65 -40.96 -25.66
C ALA A 765 24.66 -42.41 -25.14
N GLY A 766 24.43 -43.41 -26.00
CA GLY A 766 24.66 -44.82 -25.70
C GLY A 766 23.86 -45.33 -24.51
N THR A 767 24.55 -45.86 -23.50
CA THR A 767 23.97 -46.49 -22.30
C THR A 767 23.25 -45.51 -21.35
N ALA A 768 23.28 -44.20 -21.63
CA ALA A 768 22.49 -43.22 -20.88
C ALA A 768 20.97 -43.39 -21.06
N TYR A 769 20.53 -44.18 -22.05
CA TYR A 769 19.12 -44.47 -22.33
C TYR A 769 18.86 -45.98 -22.33
N LYS A 770 17.64 -46.38 -21.96
CA LYS A 770 17.22 -47.79 -21.96
C LYS A 770 17.25 -48.35 -23.40
N SER A 771 17.62 -49.63 -23.55
CA SER A 771 17.65 -50.35 -24.84
C SER A 771 16.35 -50.20 -25.66
N CYS A 772 15.20 -50.18 -24.99
CA CYS A 772 13.89 -49.99 -25.64
C CYS A 772 13.74 -48.64 -26.35
N VAL A 773 14.43 -47.58 -25.91
CA VAL A 773 14.40 -46.26 -26.56
C VAL A 773 15.02 -46.36 -27.95
N ILE A 774 16.18 -47.01 -28.06
CA ILE A 774 16.87 -47.20 -29.34
C ILE A 774 16.06 -48.11 -30.27
N GLU A 775 15.50 -49.19 -29.72
CA GLU A 775 14.61 -50.08 -30.46
C GLU A 775 13.39 -49.33 -31.06
N LEU A 776 12.77 -48.43 -30.28
CA LEU A 776 11.64 -47.62 -30.72
C LEU A 776 12.06 -46.60 -31.79
N ILE A 777 13.21 -45.92 -31.62
CA ILE A 777 13.76 -44.99 -32.63
C ILE A 777 13.97 -45.74 -33.95
N VAL A 778 14.60 -46.92 -33.88
CA VAL A 778 14.84 -47.78 -35.04
C VAL A 778 13.53 -48.18 -35.72
N THR A 779 12.54 -48.62 -34.95
CA THR A 779 11.30 -49.19 -35.51
C THR A 779 10.38 -48.11 -36.08
N ILE A 780 10.27 -46.97 -35.42
CA ILE A 780 9.28 -45.91 -35.74
C ILE A 780 9.87 -44.88 -36.71
N CYS A 781 11.10 -44.40 -36.48
CA CYS A 781 11.63 -43.24 -37.20
C CYS A 781 12.32 -43.61 -38.52
N THR A 782 13.02 -44.75 -38.60
CA THR A 782 13.84 -45.14 -39.76
C THR A 782 13.08 -45.06 -41.08
N THR A 783 11.84 -45.56 -41.11
CA THR A 783 11.02 -45.57 -42.34
C THR A 783 10.71 -44.18 -42.88
N ARG A 784 10.44 -43.23 -41.99
CA ARG A 784 10.11 -41.85 -42.38
C ARG A 784 11.36 -41.05 -42.71
N ILE A 785 12.47 -41.27 -41.99
CA ILE A 785 13.77 -40.63 -42.26
C ILE A 785 14.28 -41.02 -43.65
N VAL A 786 14.28 -42.32 -43.98
CA VAL A 786 14.70 -42.83 -45.30
C VAL A 786 13.74 -42.40 -46.39
N GLY A 787 12.42 -42.42 -46.11
CA GLY A 787 11.43 -41.88 -47.05
C GLY A 787 11.65 -40.41 -47.39
N CYS A 788 12.12 -39.60 -46.45
CA CYS A 788 12.50 -38.20 -46.66
C CYS A 788 13.81 -38.09 -47.47
N TYR A 789 14.83 -38.92 -47.19
CA TYR A 789 16.09 -38.97 -47.97
C TYR A 789 15.85 -39.13 -49.47
N VAL A 790 14.99 -40.08 -49.83
CA VAL A 790 14.69 -40.45 -51.24
C VAL A 790 13.99 -39.32 -51.99
N LYS A 791 13.24 -38.47 -51.28
CA LYS A 791 12.42 -37.42 -51.87
C LYS A 791 13.11 -36.05 -51.96
N VAL A 792 14.16 -35.79 -51.17
CA VAL A 792 14.93 -34.53 -51.23
C VAL A 792 15.99 -34.54 -52.34
N HIS A 793 16.38 -33.35 -52.82
CA HIS A 793 17.43 -33.18 -53.83
C HIS A 793 18.84 -33.56 -53.32
N GLU A 794 19.80 -33.72 -54.24
CA GLU A 794 21.11 -34.34 -53.94
C GLU A 794 21.97 -33.58 -52.91
N HIS A 795 21.88 -32.26 -52.90
CA HIS A 795 22.67 -31.40 -52.01
C HIS A 795 21.95 -31.07 -50.69
N HIS A 796 20.76 -31.66 -50.44
CA HIS A 796 19.98 -31.32 -49.25
C HIS A 796 20.64 -31.86 -47.96
N PRO A 797 20.79 -31.05 -46.89
CA PRO A 797 21.46 -31.46 -45.65
C PRO A 797 20.92 -32.75 -45.00
N HIS A 798 19.61 -32.99 -45.12
CA HIS A 798 18.94 -34.21 -44.64
C HIS A 798 19.56 -35.50 -45.19
N ARG A 799 20.13 -35.49 -46.41
CA ARG A 799 20.78 -36.67 -46.97
C ARG A 799 21.97 -37.10 -46.12
N GLN A 800 22.87 -36.18 -45.80
CA GLN A 800 24.01 -36.46 -44.91
C GLN A 800 23.55 -36.83 -43.50
N GLN A 801 22.54 -36.14 -42.95
CA GLN A 801 22.03 -36.46 -41.61
C GLN A 801 21.42 -37.86 -41.51
N THR A 802 20.82 -38.37 -42.58
CA THR A 802 20.28 -39.73 -42.64
C THR A 802 21.40 -40.77 -42.62
N LEU A 803 22.49 -40.53 -43.37
CA LEU A 803 23.66 -41.41 -43.38
C LEU A 803 24.35 -41.42 -42.01
N ASP A 804 24.51 -40.24 -41.40
CA ASP A 804 25.03 -40.11 -40.05
C ASP A 804 24.15 -40.86 -39.03
N PHE A 805 22.82 -40.74 -39.13
CA PHE A 805 21.88 -41.47 -38.29
C PHE A 805 22.05 -42.99 -38.41
N ILE A 806 22.16 -43.51 -39.64
CA ILE A 806 22.38 -44.94 -39.89
C ILE A 806 23.71 -45.40 -39.27
N ASN A 807 24.77 -44.60 -39.44
CA ASN A 807 26.06 -44.89 -38.83
C ASN A 807 25.98 -44.88 -37.28
N GLU A 808 25.30 -43.91 -36.69
CA GLU A 808 25.13 -43.79 -35.24
C GLU A 808 24.29 -44.93 -34.65
N VAL A 809 23.27 -45.42 -35.35
CA VAL A 809 22.56 -46.66 -34.98
C VAL A 809 23.52 -47.84 -34.96
N MET A 810 24.36 -48.00 -35.99
CA MET A 810 25.32 -49.11 -36.06
C MET A 810 26.45 -49.01 -35.02
N CYS A 811 26.84 -47.79 -34.66
CA CYS A 811 27.85 -47.53 -33.63
C CYS A 811 27.33 -47.74 -32.20
N SER A 812 26.01 -47.73 -31.99
CA SER A 812 25.38 -47.96 -30.68
C SER A 812 25.78 -49.32 -30.09
N CYS A 813 26.10 -49.35 -28.78
CA CYS A 813 26.39 -50.60 -28.06
C CYS A 813 25.25 -51.62 -28.18
N TYR A 814 24.00 -51.15 -28.04
CA TYR A 814 22.82 -51.99 -28.13
C TYR A 814 22.62 -52.63 -29.51
N TYR A 815 23.05 -51.98 -30.60
CA TYR A 815 23.01 -52.58 -31.95
C TYR A 815 24.07 -53.69 -32.11
N LYS A 816 25.26 -53.49 -31.52
CA LYS A 816 26.35 -54.49 -31.55
C LYS A 816 26.03 -55.71 -30.71
N GLU A 817 25.37 -55.51 -29.58
CA GLU A 817 25.10 -56.57 -28.60
C GLU A 817 23.76 -57.29 -28.85
N ASN A 818 22.71 -56.57 -29.25
CA ASN A 818 21.35 -57.12 -29.36
C ASN A 818 20.96 -57.50 -30.80
N VAL A 819 20.85 -58.80 -31.07
CA VAL A 819 20.43 -59.37 -32.37
C VAL A 819 19.03 -58.88 -32.78
N LEU A 820 18.11 -58.70 -31.83
CA LEU A 820 16.73 -58.27 -32.12
C LEU A 820 16.68 -56.85 -32.69
N ILE A 821 17.51 -55.94 -32.18
CA ILE A 821 17.58 -54.56 -32.69
C ILE A 821 18.15 -54.54 -34.10
N ARG A 822 19.16 -55.38 -34.39
CA ARG A 822 19.70 -55.53 -35.77
C ARG A 822 18.64 -56.02 -36.73
N ASN A 823 17.89 -57.05 -36.35
CA ASN A 823 16.82 -57.60 -37.18
C ASN A 823 15.71 -56.56 -37.42
N LYS A 824 15.27 -55.85 -36.37
CA LYS A 824 14.27 -54.77 -36.49
C LYS A 824 14.76 -53.60 -37.34
N PHE A 825 16.04 -53.25 -37.27
CA PHE A 825 16.62 -52.20 -38.12
C PHE A 825 16.67 -52.64 -39.59
N GLN A 826 17.14 -53.86 -39.86
CA GLN A 826 17.15 -54.42 -41.21
C GLN A 826 15.73 -54.53 -41.78
N GLU A 827 14.75 -54.94 -40.97
CA GLU A 827 13.36 -55.00 -41.36
C GLU A 827 12.78 -53.60 -41.64
N ALA A 828 13.05 -52.61 -40.79
CA ALA A 828 12.62 -51.23 -40.99
C ALA A 828 13.20 -50.64 -42.29
N LEU A 829 14.50 -50.82 -42.54
CA LEU A 829 15.14 -50.43 -43.81
C LEU A 829 14.49 -51.15 -45.00
N SER A 830 14.22 -52.44 -44.87
CA SER A 830 13.56 -53.23 -45.90
C SER A 830 12.16 -52.71 -46.24
N ARG A 831 11.33 -52.41 -45.22
CA ARG A 831 10.00 -51.80 -45.40
C ARG A 831 10.09 -50.40 -46.03
N SER A 832 11.13 -49.65 -45.68
CA SER A 832 11.38 -48.32 -46.25
C SER A 832 11.64 -48.38 -47.74
N VAL A 833 12.50 -49.30 -48.17
CA VAL A 833 12.84 -49.53 -49.57
C VAL A 833 11.61 -49.97 -50.36
N ASP A 834 10.82 -50.92 -49.85
CA ASP A 834 9.57 -51.36 -50.50
C ASP A 834 8.62 -50.18 -50.73
N LYS A 835 8.40 -49.36 -49.69
CA LYS A 835 7.54 -48.18 -49.79
C LYS A 835 8.08 -47.16 -50.78
N CYS A 836 9.39 -46.93 -50.81
CA CYS A 836 10.01 -45.96 -51.71
C CYS A 836 9.96 -46.41 -53.18
N LEU A 837 10.16 -47.70 -53.47
CA LEU A 837 10.06 -48.27 -54.82
C LEU A 837 8.64 -48.19 -55.39
N LEU A 838 7.62 -48.15 -54.53
CA LEU A 838 6.21 -48.02 -54.91
C LEU A 838 5.77 -46.55 -55.12
N THR A 839 6.34 -45.60 -54.38
CA THR A 839 5.81 -44.23 -54.29
C THR A 839 6.69 -43.14 -54.91
N ASN A 840 7.97 -43.39 -55.16
CA ASN A 840 8.94 -42.39 -55.63
C ASN A 840 9.67 -42.83 -56.92
N PRO A 841 10.38 -41.92 -57.63
CA PRO A 841 11.19 -42.29 -58.77
C PRO A 841 12.26 -43.32 -58.36
N PRO A 842 12.30 -44.51 -58.99
CA PRO A 842 13.10 -45.62 -58.51
C PRO A 842 14.60 -45.28 -58.43
N GLN A 843 15.11 -44.45 -59.36
CA GLN A 843 16.52 -44.02 -59.40
C GLN A 843 17.05 -43.47 -58.06
N SER A 844 16.24 -42.69 -57.33
CA SER A 844 16.61 -42.12 -56.02
C SER A 844 16.77 -43.18 -54.91
N THR A 845 16.03 -44.30 -55.01
CA THR A 845 16.13 -45.43 -54.09
C THR A 845 17.36 -46.28 -54.40
N PHE A 846 17.69 -46.48 -55.69
CA PHE A 846 18.93 -47.16 -56.10
C PHE A 846 20.16 -46.38 -55.64
N GLU A 847 20.13 -45.05 -55.74
CA GLU A 847 21.17 -44.17 -55.23
C GLU A 847 21.35 -44.27 -53.70
N PHE A 848 20.25 -44.27 -52.94
CA PHE A 848 20.30 -44.47 -51.50
C PHE A 848 21.00 -45.79 -51.13
N ILE A 849 20.68 -46.90 -51.82
CA ILE A 849 21.24 -48.21 -51.50
C ILE A 849 22.72 -48.31 -51.93
N ARG A 850 23.09 -47.63 -53.01
CA ARG A 850 24.50 -47.48 -53.44
C ARG A 850 25.33 -46.77 -52.38
N VAL A 851 24.84 -45.62 -51.89
CA VAL A 851 25.51 -44.85 -50.83
C VAL A 851 25.51 -45.62 -49.51
N LEU A 852 24.41 -46.29 -49.14
CA LEU A 852 24.37 -47.18 -47.98
C LEU A 852 25.40 -48.30 -48.07
N GLY A 853 25.64 -48.85 -49.26
CA GLY A 853 26.66 -49.85 -49.54
C GLY A 853 28.08 -49.40 -49.19
N SER A 854 28.38 -48.12 -49.36
CA SER A 854 29.67 -47.53 -48.95
C SER A 854 29.85 -47.41 -47.43
N ILE A 855 28.75 -47.37 -46.66
CA ILE A 855 28.77 -47.25 -45.18
C ILE A 855 28.69 -48.63 -44.53
N SER A 856 27.82 -49.50 -45.05
CA SER A 856 27.61 -50.86 -44.55
C SER A 856 27.28 -51.82 -45.69
N PRO A 857 28.29 -52.54 -46.22
CA PRO A 857 28.08 -53.52 -47.29
C PRO A 857 27.12 -54.64 -46.89
N THR A 858 27.05 -54.99 -45.60
CA THR A 858 26.17 -56.06 -45.08
C THR A 858 24.70 -55.68 -45.15
N LEU A 859 24.34 -54.45 -44.76
CA LEU A 859 22.96 -53.95 -44.84
C LEU A 859 22.51 -53.78 -46.30
N ALA A 860 23.38 -53.25 -47.17
CA ALA A 860 23.05 -53.08 -48.58
C ALA A 860 22.84 -54.42 -49.31
N ARG A 861 23.66 -55.45 -49.02
CA ARG A 861 23.45 -56.82 -49.52
C ARG A 861 22.13 -57.40 -49.01
N GLY A 862 21.75 -57.13 -47.77
CA GLY A 862 20.47 -57.56 -47.21
C GLY A 862 19.23 -56.97 -47.89
N LEU A 863 19.36 -55.81 -48.56
CA LEU A 863 18.28 -55.12 -49.29
C LEU A 863 18.24 -55.47 -50.78
N LEU A 864 19.32 -56.02 -51.34
CA LEU A 864 19.45 -56.33 -52.77
C LEU A 864 18.37 -57.28 -53.31
N PRO A 865 17.99 -58.38 -52.63
CA PRO A 865 16.97 -59.31 -53.13
C PRO A 865 15.61 -58.64 -53.39
N LYS A 866 15.27 -57.59 -52.63
CA LYS A 866 14.00 -56.85 -52.80
C LYS A 866 14.00 -55.97 -54.05
N ILE A 867 15.12 -55.34 -54.37
CA ILE A 867 15.28 -54.57 -55.60
C ILE A 867 15.23 -55.51 -56.82
N GLU A 868 15.89 -56.66 -56.71
CA GLU A 868 15.89 -57.69 -57.77
C GLU A 868 14.47 -58.19 -58.03
N SER A 869 13.70 -58.46 -56.98
CA SER A 869 12.28 -58.80 -57.07
C SER A 869 11.45 -57.68 -57.71
N TYR A 870 11.65 -56.41 -57.32
CA TYR A 870 10.94 -55.28 -57.93
C TYR A 870 11.25 -55.10 -59.42
N VAL A 871 12.52 -55.25 -59.84
CA VAL A 871 12.92 -55.16 -61.25
C VAL A 871 12.35 -56.34 -62.06
N TYR A 872 12.27 -57.52 -61.45
CA TYR A 872 11.62 -58.70 -62.02
C TYR A 872 10.10 -58.51 -62.19
N ASP A 873 9.41 -58.00 -61.17
CA ASP A 873 7.98 -57.69 -61.22
C ASP A 873 7.67 -56.56 -62.22
N ALA A 874 8.52 -55.54 -62.32
CA ALA A 874 8.40 -54.47 -63.30
C ALA A 874 8.58 -54.98 -64.74
N LYS A 875 9.40 -56.04 -64.93
CA LYS A 875 9.57 -56.75 -66.21
C LYS A 875 8.31 -57.52 -66.60
N ILE A 876 7.65 -58.18 -65.64
CA ILE A 876 6.40 -58.93 -65.87
C ILE A 876 5.23 -57.99 -66.17
N LYS A 877 5.14 -56.83 -65.49
CA LYS A 877 4.05 -55.86 -65.62
C LYS A 877 4.21 -54.85 -66.76
N GLY A 878 5.22 -54.98 -67.62
CA GLY A 878 5.38 -54.16 -68.83
C GLY A 878 5.57 -52.65 -68.61
N LYS A 879 6.26 -52.21 -67.55
CA LYS A 879 6.52 -50.77 -67.30
C LYS A 879 7.47 -50.17 -68.34
N THR A 880 7.25 -48.93 -68.77
CA THR A 880 8.02 -48.23 -69.83
C THR A 880 9.51 -47.98 -69.52
N ASN A 881 9.96 -48.07 -68.27
CA ASN A 881 11.34 -47.73 -67.85
C ASN A 881 12.23 -48.94 -67.47
N ILE A 882 11.95 -50.16 -67.97
CA ILE A 882 12.67 -51.40 -67.58
C ILE A 882 14.18 -51.36 -67.90
N ALA A 883 14.59 -50.79 -69.04
CA ALA A 883 16.01 -50.75 -69.44
C ALA A 883 16.85 -49.88 -68.48
N SER A 884 16.35 -48.71 -68.09
CA SER A 884 17.00 -47.83 -67.10
C SER A 884 17.09 -48.50 -65.72
N LEU A 885 16.07 -49.25 -65.31
CA LEU A 885 16.07 -50.00 -64.04
C LEU A 885 17.10 -51.13 -64.01
N ARG A 886 17.26 -51.87 -65.12
CA ARG A 886 18.30 -52.92 -65.23
C ARG A 886 19.70 -52.34 -65.17
N HIS A 887 19.95 -51.23 -65.87
CA HIS A 887 21.22 -50.53 -65.84
C HIS A 887 21.58 -50.03 -64.43
N SER A 888 20.60 -49.46 -63.71
CA SER A 888 20.80 -49.03 -62.32
C SER A 888 21.03 -50.21 -61.36
N LEU A 889 20.39 -51.36 -61.59
CA LEU A 889 20.63 -52.60 -60.82
C LEU A 889 22.04 -53.15 -61.04
N GLU A 890 22.51 -53.12 -62.29
CA GLU A 890 23.85 -53.57 -62.65
C GLU A 890 24.94 -52.65 -62.09
N LYS A 891 24.75 -51.33 -62.17
CA LYS A 891 25.60 -50.35 -61.47
C LYS A 891 25.63 -50.57 -59.96
N LEU A 892 24.49 -50.89 -59.34
CA LEU A 892 24.41 -51.17 -57.92
C LEU A 892 25.16 -52.46 -57.54
N ARG A 893 24.99 -53.55 -58.31
CA ARG A 893 25.73 -54.81 -58.12
C ARG A 893 27.24 -54.61 -58.23
N ASN A 894 27.68 -53.83 -59.23
CA ASN A 894 29.09 -53.48 -59.41
C ASN A 894 29.63 -52.69 -58.21
N SER A 895 28.86 -51.73 -57.69
CA SER A 895 29.26 -50.94 -56.51
C SER A 895 29.32 -51.74 -55.19
N LEU A 896 28.62 -52.89 -55.12
CA LEU A 896 28.61 -53.78 -53.95
C LEU A 896 29.60 -54.95 -54.05
N GLY A 897 30.40 -55.00 -55.13
CA GLY A 897 31.38 -56.06 -55.39
C GLY A 897 30.76 -57.41 -55.79
N LEU A 898 29.51 -57.42 -56.25
CA LEU A 898 28.78 -58.62 -56.68
C LEU A 898 28.83 -58.73 -58.20
N VAL A 899 30.00 -59.06 -58.76
CA VAL A 899 30.14 -59.34 -60.19
C VAL A 899 29.52 -60.71 -60.48
N ARG A 900 28.53 -60.78 -61.38
CA ARG A 900 28.21 -62.03 -62.08
C ARG A 900 29.25 -62.21 -63.18
N ASN A 901 29.99 -63.31 -63.14
CA ASN A 901 30.72 -63.79 -64.32
C ASN A 901 29.70 -64.00 -65.45
N PRO A 902 29.93 -63.45 -66.66
CA PRO A 902 29.01 -63.60 -67.78
C PRO A 902 29.02 -64.99 -68.44
N ASP A 903 29.75 -65.98 -67.91
CA ASP A 903 29.79 -67.34 -68.45
C ASP A 903 29.25 -68.36 -67.44
N LYS A 904 27.95 -68.65 -67.53
CA LYS A 904 27.31 -69.97 -67.32
C LYS A 904 25.80 -69.81 -67.50
N ILE A 905 25.37 -69.91 -68.75
CA ILE A 905 24.01 -70.27 -69.15
C ILE A 905 24.14 -71.64 -69.80
N GLU A 906 23.61 -72.66 -69.13
CA GLU A 906 22.72 -73.68 -69.72
C GLU A 906 21.61 -73.95 -68.71
#